data_AF-A0A5C5A7Q3-F1
#
_entry.id   AF-A0A5C5A7Q3-F1
#
_cell.length_a   1.000
_cell.length_b   1.000
_cell.length_c   1.000
_cell.angle_alpha   90.00
_cell.angle_beta   90.00
_cell.angle_gamma   90.00
#
_symmetry.space_group_name_H-M   'P 1'
#
loop_
_entity.id
_entity.type
_entity.pdbx_description
1 polymer ?
#
loop_
_entity_poly.entity_id
_entity_poly.type
_entity_poly.pdbx_seq_one_letter_code
_entity_poly.pdbx_strand_id
1 'polypeptide(L)'
;MHIDKFPYIYILLIETEMEIPMQILYLWINQDEILKDLSLNFGGEFLFNIRNNTITIEENPFYIQDFFHTNDFLNKNTKINSVTGIVGENGTGKSTILDTLKLILTSKSHIKTPFFIVYKQNDSYYFYYNHCYSLILKSNDEDIDIIKTGSFQYAKNTFIHTNLNDNSFHAIYFSNVFDIKAHFKNNKYDNLFDLSTNHLCYDSSYLENQLFNQIVFTNKYGNDYKINTKINIPKDIEVKNIYLDNLLASPGKYLKPASGVLGKKGFLLGPNGSTFPKIDFKSFSEESIYCINLDFCLWALDTLSKSYDLDKDPHTLPMLYADVLNIFNSQDQTVNVLDVLKEEIKRVLKIDTENITNLPSEDKYIFKLITDEYFNCRKLITTLQSLDTTSDSSILHLKTDDPNLMHFINQYEARSSNNQLFNISWSELSSGEYAFLNLFSRFYSIQDKIENNLVILIDEGDLYFHPQWQKEWLHTFMDIISYMYKDSSIQIILTTHSPFILSDLPSNNVIFLKRNQDNVTSTIKNLEGNQLTFAANIHNLLTNSFFMHDGLVGKFAKNKINNLIDEILDSPCEKVRKDSDRIRKQIEIIGEPIVKRKLIEIFEDKIKLDVLNINERIEELQQQINDLKAQQHDEN
;
A
#
# COMPACT_ATOMS: atom_id res chain seq x y z
N MET A 1 -32.72 31.03 -9.30
CA MET A 1 -33.09 31.24 -7.90
C MET A 1 -33.00 29.88 -7.23
N HIS A 2 -32.06 29.77 -6.29
CA HIS A 2 -31.59 28.58 -5.55
C HIS A 2 -30.95 27.42 -6.34
N ILE A 3 -29.62 27.53 -6.37
CA ILE A 3 -28.59 26.50 -6.55
C ILE A 3 -28.49 25.75 -5.21
N ASP A 4 -28.44 24.42 -5.23
CA ASP A 4 -27.86 23.60 -4.16
C ASP A 4 -27.36 22.27 -4.75
N LYS A 5 -26.03 22.11 -4.75
CA LYS A 5 -25.24 20.90 -4.42
C LYS A 5 -23.80 21.04 -4.92
N PHE A 6 -23.03 21.83 -4.18
CA PHE A 6 -21.60 21.69 -3.91
C PHE A 6 -21.42 22.19 -2.47
N PRO A 7 -20.71 21.49 -1.57
CA PRO A 7 -20.33 22.12 -0.31
C PRO A 7 -19.08 22.97 -0.58
N TYR A 8 -19.28 24.29 -0.65
CA TYR A 8 -18.21 25.25 -0.47
C TYR A 8 -17.85 25.33 1.02
N ILE A 9 -16.55 25.15 1.30
CA ILE A 9 -15.71 25.95 2.20
C ILE A 9 -16.52 26.81 3.20
N TYR A 10 -16.67 26.32 4.42
CA TYR A 10 -16.92 27.17 5.59
C TYR A 10 -15.58 27.35 6.33
N ILE A 11 -14.97 28.52 6.17
CA ILE A 11 -14.04 29.09 7.14
C ILE A 11 -14.89 30.05 7.97
N LEU A 12 -15.23 29.66 9.20
CA LEU A 12 -15.67 30.55 10.25
C LEU A 12 -15.27 29.93 11.59
N LEU A 13 -14.43 30.70 12.30
CA LEU A 13 -13.91 30.50 13.65
C LEU A 13 -14.90 29.76 14.56
N ILE A 14 -14.65 28.48 14.78
CA ILE A 14 -15.06 27.78 15.97
C ILE A 14 -13.81 27.78 16.86
N GLU A 15 -13.90 28.36 18.05
CA GLU A 15 -13.01 27.98 19.14
C GLU A 15 -13.23 26.48 19.36
N THR A 16 -12.45 25.64 18.68
CA THR A 16 -12.55 24.19 18.80
C THR A 16 -11.98 23.82 20.16
N GLU A 17 -12.86 23.55 21.12
CA GLU A 17 -12.53 22.65 22.23
C GLU A 17 -11.84 21.42 21.62
N MET A 18 -10.57 21.21 21.97
CA MET A 18 -9.82 20.05 21.52
C MET A 18 -10.45 18.79 22.12
N GLU A 19 -11.38 18.19 21.40
CA GLU A 19 -12.02 16.93 21.75
C GLU A 19 -11.31 15.72 21.09
N ILE A 20 -11.43 14.49 21.58
CA ILE A 20 -10.79 13.95 22.77
C ILE A 20 -10.18 12.59 22.34
N PRO A 21 -8.88 12.30 22.61
CA PRO A 21 -8.13 11.21 21.97
C PRO A 21 -8.62 9.79 22.34
N MET A 22 -8.81 8.94 21.33
CA MET A 22 -8.94 7.48 21.50
C MET A 22 -7.60 6.77 21.26
N GLN A 23 -7.25 5.79 22.09
CA GLN A 23 -6.05 4.98 21.94
C GLN A 23 -6.27 3.55 22.44
N ILE A 24 -6.00 2.56 21.59
CA ILE A 24 -5.91 1.15 21.99
C ILE A 24 -4.64 0.96 22.82
N LEU A 25 -4.77 0.41 24.02
CA LEU A 25 -3.65 0.15 24.92
C LEU A 25 -3.20 -1.31 24.87
N TYR A 26 -4.15 -2.22 24.78
CA TYR A 26 -3.87 -3.65 24.88
C TYR A 26 -4.87 -4.50 24.11
N LEU A 27 -4.38 -5.62 23.56
CA LEU A 27 -5.20 -6.67 22.97
C LEU A 27 -4.68 -8.03 23.42
N TRP A 28 -5.60 -8.86 23.89
CA TRP A 28 -5.43 -10.29 24.02
C TRP A 28 -6.28 -11.02 22.99
N ILE A 29 -5.68 -12.00 22.32
CA ILE A 29 -6.36 -12.88 21.37
C ILE A 29 -6.05 -14.33 21.68
N ASN A 30 -7.04 -15.18 21.44
CA ASN A 30 -6.88 -16.61 21.50
C ASN A 30 -7.46 -17.23 20.23
N GLN A 31 -6.65 -17.31 19.18
CA GLN A 31 -7.07 -17.71 17.84
C GLN A 31 -6.21 -18.84 17.28
N ASP A 32 -6.88 -19.86 16.75
CA ASP A 32 -6.26 -20.99 16.04
C ASP A 32 -5.12 -21.65 16.84
N GLU A 33 -4.30 -22.48 16.20
CA GLU A 33 -3.12 -23.08 16.85
C GLU A 33 -1.92 -22.12 16.92
N ILE A 34 -1.91 -21.08 16.08
CA ILE A 34 -0.75 -20.18 15.93
C ILE A 34 -0.81 -18.99 16.91
N LEU A 35 -1.96 -18.34 17.09
CA LEU A 35 -2.12 -17.13 17.91
C LEU A 35 -2.84 -17.46 19.23
N LYS A 36 -2.30 -18.43 19.97
CA LYS A 36 -2.89 -18.91 21.22
C LYS A 36 -2.41 -18.11 22.41
N ASP A 37 -3.36 -17.62 23.22
CA ASP A 37 -3.11 -16.87 24.47
C ASP A 37 -2.11 -15.71 24.29
N LEU A 38 -2.26 -14.93 23.20
CA LEU A 38 -1.31 -13.90 22.81
C LEU A 38 -1.71 -12.54 23.41
N SER A 39 -0.81 -11.98 24.23
CA SER A 39 -0.94 -10.66 24.85
C SER A 39 -0.10 -9.60 24.11
N LEU A 40 -0.74 -8.52 23.64
CA LEU A 40 -0.15 -7.45 22.84
C LEU A 40 -0.36 -6.09 23.52
N ASN A 41 0.72 -5.37 23.85
CA ASN A 41 0.67 -4.02 24.42
C ASN A 41 1.08 -2.99 23.37
N PHE A 42 0.25 -1.97 23.14
CA PHE A 42 0.44 -0.92 22.11
C PHE A 42 0.98 0.41 22.69
N GLY A 43 1.72 0.31 23.80
CA GLY A 43 2.16 1.44 24.61
C GLY A 43 1.05 2.04 25.49
N GLY A 44 1.38 3.14 26.17
CA GLY A 44 0.49 3.82 27.13
C GLY A 44 0.94 3.68 28.58
N GLU A 45 0.11 4.18 29.51
CA GLU A 45 0.42 4.30 30.94
C GLU A 45 0.50 2.95 31.67
N PHE A 46 -0.13 1.91 31.12
CA PHE A 46 -0.26 0.60 31.76
C PHE A 46 0.24 -0.52 30.86
N LEU A 47 0.86 -1.53 31.47
CA LEU A 47 1.15 -2.80 30.82
C LEU A 47 0.15 -3.84 31.33
N PHE A 48 -0.39 -4.59 30.39
CA PHE A 48 -1.37 -5.64 30.64
C PHE A 48 -0.81 -6.98 30.20
N ASN A 49 -1.19 -8.04 30.89
CA ASN A 49 -0.88 -9.39 30.49
C ASN A 49 -1.96 -10.34 31.01
N ILE A 50 -2.48 -11.18 30.11
CA ILE A 50 -3.43 -12.23 30.45
C ILE A 50 -2.70 -13.56 30.32
N ARG A 51 -2.78 -14.37 31.37
CA ARG A 51 -2.34 -15.77 31.39
C ARG A 51 -3.29 -16.59 32.24
N ASN A 52 -3.72 -17.75 31.75
CA ASN A 52 -4.59 -18.66 32.49
C ASN A 52 -5.82 -17.94 33.10
N ASN A 53 -6.50 -17.10 32.30
CA ASN A 53 -7.64 -16.27 32.71
C ASN A 53 -7.35 -15.27 33.86
N THR A 54 -6.09 -15.00 34.19
CA THR A 54 -5.70 -13.97 35.15
C THR A 54 -5.14 -12.77 34.38
N ILE A 55 -5.66 -11.57 34.63
CA ILE A 55 -5.09 -10.32 34.14
C ILE A 55 -4.18 -9.72 35.20
N THR A 56 -2.98 -9.33 34.76
CA THR A 56 -2.05 -8.53 35.53
C THR A 56 -1.94 -7.17 34.88
N ILE A 57 -2.09 -6.13 35.68
CA ILE A 57 -1.94 -4.72 35.27
C ILE A 57 -0.79 -4.15 36.09
N GLU A 58 0.13 -3.45 35.44
CA GLU A 58 1.24 -2.75 36.07
C GLU A 58 1.41 -1.36 35.44
N GLU A 59 1.90 -0.37 36.19
CA GLU A 59 2.27 0.93 35.61
C GLU A 59 3.45 0.74 34.65
N ASN A 60 3.43 1.40 33.50
CA ASN A 60 4.52 1.36 32.53
C ASN A 60 5.61 2.37 32.91
N PRO A 61 6.77 1.94 33.44
CA PRO A 61 7.82 2.86 33.88
C PRO A 61 8.52 3.59 32.72
N PHE A 62 8.32 3.12 31.48
CA PHE A 62 8.90 3.71 30.27
C PHE A 62 7.87 4.50 29.44
N TYR A 63 6.69 4.75 30.00
CA TYR A 63 5.70 5.61 29.33
C TYR A 63 6.17 7.07 29.35
N ILE A 64 6.13 7.70 28.18
CA ILE A 64 6.42 9.12 28.00
C ILE A 64 5.22 9.72 27.30
N GLN A 65 4.52 10.62 28.00
CA GLN A 65 3.40 11.36 27.43
C GLN A 65 3.88 12.25 26.27
N ASP A 66 3.10 12.30 25.20
CA ASP A 66 3.35 13.12 24.01
C ASP A 66 4.70 12.85 23.31
N PHE A 67 5.28 11.65 23.47
CA PHE A 67 6.57 11.28 22.88
C PHE A 67 6.64 11.49 21.36
N PHE A 68 5.56 11.20 20.64
CA PHE A 68 5.49 11.32 19.17
C PHE A 68 5.05 12.72 18.70
N HIS A 69 4.83 13.65 19.63
CA HIS A 69 4.55 15.05 19.29
C HIS A 69 5.86 15.78 18.99
N THR A 70 5.95 16.40 17.81
CA THR A 70 7.11 17.21 17.43
C THR A 70 6.68 18.57 16.89
N ASN A 71 7.51 19.58 17.18
CA ASN A 71 7.35 20.94 16.68
C ASN A 71 7.79 21.11 15.22
N ASP A 72 8.44 20.09 14.66
CA ASP A 72 9.02 20.10 13.31
C ASP A 72 7.98 19.79 12.22
N PHE A 73 6.79 19.31 12.59
CA PHE A 73 5.69 19.06 11.65
C PHE A 73 5.06 20.35 11.15
N LEU A 74 4.60 20.33 9.89
CA LEU A 74 3.93 21.47 9.26
C LEU A 74 2.61 21.82 9.97
N ASN A 75 1.88 20.83 10.48
CA ASN A 75 0.70 21.04 11.30
C ASN A 75 0.99 20.76 12.78
N LYS A 76 0.76 21.76 13.63
CA LYS A 76 1.01 21.70 15.07
C LYS A 76 -0.22 21.31 15.90
N ASN A 77 -1.41 21.35 15.30
CA ASN A 77 -2.67 21.11 16.02
C ASN A 77 -3.04 19.61 16.08
N THR A 78 -2.51 18.80 15.17
CA THR A 78 -2.75 17.36 15.14
C THR A 78 -1.88 16.64 16.16
N LYS A 79 -2.48 15.67 16.86
CA LYS A 79 -1.79 14.85 17.87
C LYS A 79 -1.67 13.41 17.40
N ILE A 80 -0.43 12.96 17.21
CA ILE A 80 -0.11 11.53 17.12
C ILE A 80 0.10 11.02 18.53
N ASN A 81 -0.84 10.23 19.04
CA ASN A 81 -0.83 9.78 20.43
C ASN A 81 0.20 8.66 20.65
N SER A 82 0.24 7.72 19.70
CA SER A 82 1.08 6.53 19.80
C SER A 82 1.38 5.96 18.43
N VAL A 83 2.62 5.50 18.25
CA VAL A 83 3.02 4.63 17.15
C VAL A 83 3.49 3.31 17.76
N THR A 84 2.95 2.19 17.30
CA THR A 84 3.38 0.84 17.70
C THR A 84 3.91 0.06 16.51
N GLY A 85 5.09 -0.53 16.64
CA GLY A 85 5.67 -1.43 15.64
C GLY A 85 5.54 -2.89 16.04
N ILE A 86 5.04 -3.75 15.16
CA ILE A 86 4.97 -5.20 15.33
C ILE A 86 6.05 -5.85 14.45
N VAL A 87 6.98 -6.57 15.08
CA VAL A 87 8.14 -7.17 14.42
C VAL A 87 8.28 -8.64 14.79
N GLY A 88 8.68 -9.46 13.83
CA GLY A 88 8.88 -10.89 14.02
C GLY A 88 9.25 -11.57 12.71
N GLU A 89 9.77 -12.79 12.80
CA GLU A 89 10.10 -13.63 11.63
C GLU A 89 8.87 -13.85 10.71
N ASN A 90 9.11 -14.27 9.47
CA ASN A 90 8.03 -14.58 8.54
C ASN A 90 7.15 -15.72 9.09
N GLY A 91 5.83 -15.56 8.99
CA GLY A 91 4.88 -16.56 9.50
C GLY A 91 4.60 -16.49 11.01
N THR A 92 5.12 -15.49 11.73
CA THR A 92 4.78 -15.25 13.15
C THR A 92 3.38 -14.66 13.38
N GLY A 93 2.67 -14.27 12.32
CA GLY A 93 1.27 -13.80 12.40
C GLY A 93 1.09 -12.27 12.47
N LYS A 94 2.10 -11.47 12.09
CA LYS A 94 2.05 -10.00 12.02
C LYS A 94 0.81 -9.45 11.30
N SER A 95 0.63 -9.82 10.02
CA SER A 95 -0.53 -9.40 9.22
C SER A 95 -1.84 -9.93 9.78
N THR A 96 -1.83 -11.16 10.33
CA THR A 96 -3.02 -11.77 10.97
C THR A 96 -3.48 -10.99 12.21
N ILE A 97 -2.55 -10.41 12.98
CA ILE A 97 -2.88 -9.54 14.12
C ILE A 97 -3.55 -8.26 13.62
N LEU A 98 -3.02 -7.62 12.56
CA LEU A 98 -3.66 -6.44 11.96
C LEU A 98 -5.04 -6.76 11.39
N ASP A 99 -5.21 -7.90 10.73
CA ASP A 99 -6.52 -8.36 10.24
C ASP A 99 -7.51 -8.62 11.38
N THR A 100 -7.03 -9.16 12.51
CA THR A 100 -7.85 -9.39 13.70
C THR A 100 -8.28 -8.07 14.33
N LEU A 101 -7.35 -7.11 14.47
CA LEU A 101 -7.66 -5.75 14.90
C LEU A 101 -8.68 -5.10 13.97
N LYS A 102 -8.50 -5.21 12.66
CA LYS A 102 -9.44 -4.71 11.64
C LYS A 102 -10.86 -5.27 11.83
N LEU A 103 -10.98 -6.57 12.15
CA LEU A 103 -12.27 -7.20 12.44
C LEU A 103 -12.89 -6.73 13.77
N ILE A 104 -12.07 -6.57 14.82
CA ILE A 104 -12.51 -6.07 16.14
C ILE A 104 -13.01 -4.63 16.03
N LEU A 105 -12.27 -3.77 15.32
CA LEU A 105 -12.60 -2.36 15.12
C LEU A 105 -13.86 -2.14 14.27
N THR A 106 -14.25 -3.12 13.46
CA THR A 106 -15.43 -3.03 12.57
C THR A 106 -16.65 -3.80 13.06
N SER A 107 -16.51 -4.52 14.19
CA SER A 107 -17.59 -5.16 14.94
C SER A 107 -18.62 -5.91 14.10
N LYS A 108 -18.16 -6.92 13.36
CA LYS A 108 -19.08 -7.97 12.95
C LYS A 108 -19.54 -8.74 14.18
N SER A 109 -20.84 -8.92 14.33
CA SER A 109 -21.55 -9.70 15.36
C SER A 109 -21.16 -11.19 15.44
N HIS A 110 -20.14 -11.63 14.68
CA HIS A 110 -19.70 -13.01 14.55
C HIS A 110 -18.17 -13.15 14.54
N ILE A 111 -17.45 -12.35 15.32
CA ILE A 111 -16.04 -12.67 15.61
C ILE A 111 -16.05 -13.99 16.38
N LYS A 112 -15.60 -15.09 15.77
CA LYS A 112 -15.55 -16.40 16.46
C LYS A 112 -14.38 -16.48 17.44
N THR A 113 -13.40 -15.61 17.27
CA THR A 113 -12.18 -15.56 18.05
C THR A 113 -12.43 -14.92 19.42
N PRO A 114 -12.10 -15.60 20.52
CA PRO A 114 -12.02 -14.98 21.84
C PRO A 114 -10.98 -13.85 21.88
N PHE A 115 -11.39 -12.69 22.38
CA PHE A 115 -10.50 -11.55 22.56
C PHE A 115 -10.88 -10.71 23.78
N PHE A 116 -9.91 -9.94 24.27
CA PHE A 116 -10.08 -8.92 25.29
C PHE A 116 -9.24 -7.70 24.89
N ILE A 117 -9.86 -6.54 24.73
CA ILE A 117 -9.21 -5.30 24.30
C ILE A 117 -9.41 -4.22 25.36
N VAL A 118 -8.36 -3.42 25.61
CA VAL A 118 -8.40 -2.25 26.49
C VAL A 118 -8.05 -1.03 25.66
N TYR A 119 -8.82 0.04 25.84
CA TYR A 119 -8.62 1.30 25.16
C TYR A 119 -8.88 2.47 26.12
N LYS A 120 -8.26 3.60 25.82
CA LYS A 120 -8.42 4.88 26.50
C LYS A 120 -9.23 5.80 25.61
N GLN A 121 -10.18 6.51 26.21
CA GLN A 121 -10.94 7.57 25.56
C GLN A 121 -11.31 8.59 26.64
N ASN A 122 -11.08 9.87 26.41
CA ASN A 122 -11.44 10.94 27.35
C ASN A 122 -10.83 10.79 28.75
N ASP A 123 -9.57 10.39 28.80
CA ASP A 123 -8.84 10.04 30.04
C ASP A 123 -9.49 8.94 30.89
N SER A 124 -10.53 8.30 30.35
CA SER A 124 -11.23 7.18 30.91
C SER A 124 -10.77 5.90 30.23
N TYR A 125 -10.77 4.82 30.99
CA TYR A 125 -10.30 3.52 30.52
C TYR A 125 -11.49 2.60 30.31
N TYR A 126 -11.48 1.91 29.19
CA TYR A 126 -12.54 1.02 28.80
C TYR A 126 -11.98 -0.33 28.39
N PHE A 127 -12.82 -1.35 28.52
CA PHE A 127 -12.49 -2.67 28.00
C PHE A 127 -13.70 -3.26 27.28
N TYR A 128 -13.39 -4.08 26.29
CA TYR A 128 -14.37 -4.83 25.51
C TYR A 128 -13.86 -6.25 25.30
N TYR A 129 -14.76 -7.22 25.21
CA TYR A 129 -14.37 -8.61 25.05
C TYR A 129 -15.43 -9.39 24.28
N ASN A 130 -15.00 -10.52 23.74
CA ASN A 130 -15.89 -11.48 23.11
C ASN A 130 -15.43 -12.90 23.43
N HIS A 131 -16.39 -13.81 23.66
CA HIS A 131 -16.14 -15.20 24.06
C HIS A 131 -15.17 -15.36 25.25
N CYS A 132 -15.07 -14.36 26.11
CA CYS A 132 -14.38 -14.41 27.40
C CYS A 132 -15.44 -14.59 28.50
N TYR A 133 -15.35 -15.66 29.28
CA TYR A 133 -16.39 -16.02 30.26
C TYR A 133 -16.03 -15.67 31.71
N SER A 134 -14.74 -15.63 32.03
CA SER A 134 -14.25 -15.24 33.35
C SER A 134 -12.82 -14.75 33.22
N LEU A 135 -12.51 -13.65 33.90
CA LEU A 135 -11.17 -13.07 33.87
C LEU A 135 -10.87 -12.41 35.22
N ILE A 136 -9.86 -12.93 35.91
CA ILE A 136 -9.58 -12.64 37.31
C ILE A 136 -8.49 -11.57 37.40
N LEU A 137 -8.81 -10.43 37.98
CA LEU A 137 -7.84 -9.44 38.43
C LEU A 137 -7.46 -9.79 39.88
N LYS A 138 -6.19 -10.14 40.10
CA LYS A 138 -5.67 -10.39 41.44
C LYS A 138 -5.45 -9.06 42.16
N SER A 139 -6.05 -8.92 43.34
CA SER A 139 -5.89 -7.77 44.22
C SER A 139 -5.38 -8.23 45.59
N ASN A 140 -4.90 -7.29 46.40
CA ASN A 140 -4.44 -7.58 47.76
C ASN A 140 -5.59 -7.94 48.71
N ASP A 141 -6.81 -7.45 48.42
CA ASP A 141 -7.98 -7.64 49.28
C ASP A 141 -8.81 -8.85 48.84
N GLU A 142 -9.37 -8.82 47.61
CA GLU A 142 -10.13 -9.92 47.02
C GLU A 142 -9.93 -10.01 45.51
N ASP A 143 -9.91 -11.24 44.97
CA ASP A 143 -9.85 -11.49 43.53
C ASP A 143 -11.17 -11.07 42.87
N ILE A 144 -11.09 -10.27 41.79
CA ILE A 144 -12.26 -9.71 41.10
C ILE A 144 -12.41 -10.37 39.72
N ASP A 145 -13.59 -10.92 39.43
CA ASP A 145 -13.94 -11.37 38.08
C ASP A 145 -14.50 -10.20 37.25
N ILE A 146 -13.64 -9.55 36.47
CA ILE A 146 -13.94 -8.29 35.78
C ILE A 146 -15.04 -8.41 34.73
N ILE A 147 -15.24 -9.63 34.22
CA ILE A 147 -16.27 -9.93 33.22
C ILE A 147 -17.65 -9.91 33.85
N LYS A 148 -17.77 -10.38 35.10
CA LYS A 148 -19.04 -10.38 35.84
C LYS A 148 -19.38 -9.01 36.42
N THR A 149 -18.38 -8.26 36.87
CA THR A 149 -18.61 -6.94 37.46
C THR A 149 -18.89 -5.86 36.40
N GLY A 150 -18.34 -6.00 35.20
CA GLY A 150 -18.47 -5.01 34.13
C GLY A 150 -17.71 -3.70 34.37
N SER A 151 -17.02 -3.59 35.50
CA SER A 151 -16.08 -2.51 35.81
C SER A 151 -15.11 -2.93 36.91
N PHE A 152 -13.95 -2.28 36.98
CA PHE A 152 -13.00 -2.45 38.07
C PHE A 152 -12.16 -1.18 38.28
N GLN A 153 -11.55 -1.05 39.46
CA GLN A 153 -10.60 0.02 39.76
C GLN A 153 -9.19 -0.53 39.81
N TYR A 154 -8.24 0.22 39.26
CA TYR A 154 -6.81 -0.04 39.40
C TYR A 154 -6.08 1.29 39.58
N ALA A 155 -5.24 1.37 40.60
CA ALA A 155 -4.65 2.63 41.07
C ALA A 155 -5.72 3.72 41.27
N LYS A 156 -5.64 4.85 40.56
CA LYS A 156 -6.63 5.95 40.61
C LYS A 156 -7.66 5.91 39.47
N ASN A 157 -7.58 4.90 38.60
CA ASN A 157 -8.36 4.84 37.37
C ASN A 157 -9.49 3.82 37.48
N THR A 158 -10.61 4.12 36.82
CA THR A 158 -11.74 3.21 36.68
C THR A 158 -11.77 2.69 35.26
N PHE A 159 -11.88 1.37 35.13
CA PHE A 159 -12.02 0.65 33.86
C PHE A 159 -13.46 0.19 33.71
N ILE A 160 -14.11 0.56 32.61
CA ILE A 160 -15.54 0.33 32.38
C ILE A 160 -15.75 -0.54 31.14
N HIS A 161 -16.63 -1.54 31.24
CA HIS A 161 -17.03 -2.32 30.08
C HIS A 161 -17.90 -1.47 29.15
N THR A 162 -17.49 -1.31 27.89
CA THR A 162 -18.26 -0.59 26.87
C THR A 162 -17.96 -1.18 25.51
N ASN A 163 -18.95 -1.19 24.61
CA ASN A 163 -18.72 -1.67 23.26
C ASN A 163 -17.82 -0.68 22.52
N LEU A 164 -16.83 -1.19 21.80
CA LEU A 164 -15.91 -0.36 21.03
C LEU A 164 -16.66 0.49 19.99
N ASN A 165 -17.77 -0.02 19.47
CA ASN A 165 -18.61 0.63 18.44
C ASN A 165 -19.43 1.83 18.91
N ASP A 166 -19.65 1.99 20.21
CA ASP A 166 -20.41 3.13 20.72
C ASP A 166 -19.59 4.43 20.62
N ASN A 167 -18.34 4.35 20.13
CA ASN A 167 -17.40 5.44 20.03
C ASN A 167 -17.28 5.92 18.56
N SER A 168 -17.21 7.24 18.37
CA SER A 168 -16.87 7.87 17.10
C SER A 168 -15.36 7.79 16.85
N PHE A 169 -14.93 6.79 16.09
CA PHE A 169 -13.58 6.72 15.53
C PHE A 169 -13.61 6.07 14.14
N HIS A 170 -12.61 6.39 13.32
CA HIS A 170 -12.37 5.73 12.05
C HIS A 170 -11.12 4.85 12.11
N ALA A 171 -11.14 3.75 11.35
CA ALA A 171 -9.98 2.92 11.11
C ALA A 171 -9.54 3.02 9.64
N ILE A 172 -8.24 3.09 9.40
CA ILE A 172 -7.65 2.92 8.06
C ILE A 172 -6.80 1.66 8.10
N TYR A 173 -6.96 0.79 7.10
CA TYR A 173 -6.04 -0.33 6.88
C TYR A 173 -5.29 -0.11 5.57
N PHE A 174 -3.96 -0.17 5.61
CA PHE A 174 -3.11 -0.03 4.43
C PHE A 174 -2.19 -1.24 4.29
N SER A 175 -2.08 -1.76 3.06
CA SER A 175 -1.07 -2.75 2.69
C SER A 175 -0.73 -2.63 1.21
N ASN A 176 0.57 -2.60 0.91
CA ASN A 176 1.08 -2.62 -0.46
C ASN A 176 1.28 -4.05 -1.00
N VAL A 177 1.15 -5.07 -0.13
CA VAL A 177 1.36 -6.46 -0.49
C VAL A 177 0.12 -6.98 -1.23
N PHE A 178 0.33 -7.52 -2.44
CA PHE A 178 -0.73 -8.19 -3.18
C PHE A 178 -0.73 -9.69 -2.88
N ASP A 179 -1.78 -10.19 -2.25
CA ASP A 179 -1.96 -11.62 -1.95
C ASP A 179 -3.13 -12.21 -2.75
N ILE A 180 -2.80 -13.07 -3.71
CA ILE A 180 -3.76 -13.79 -4.57
C ILE A 180 -4.65 -14.75 -3.76
N LYS A 181 -4.17 -15.25 -2.62
CA LYS A 181 -4.89 -16.20 -1.78
C LYS A 181 -5.86 -15.53 -0.82
N ALA A 182 -5.76 -14.20 -0.64
CA ALA A 182 -6.67 -13.49 0.23
C ALA A 182 -8.12 -13.67 -0.25
N HIS A 183 -9.01 -14.01 0.68
CA HIS A 183 -10.42 -14.13 0.35
C HIS A 183 -10.98 -12.75 0.00
N PHE A 184 -11.11 -12.58 -1.30
CA PHE A 184 -11.71 -11.46 -2.00
C PHE A 184 -13.20 -11.27 -1.69
N LYS A 185 -13.51 -10.68 -0.54
CA LYS A 185 -14.88 -10.27 -0.19
C LYS A 185 -14.92 -8.76 0.02
N ASN A 186 -15.65 -8.06 -0.84
CA ASN A 186 -16.05 -6.66 -0.64
C ASN A 186 -17.04 -6.57 0.53
N ASN A 187 -16.49 -6.59 1.74
CA ASN A 187 -17.25 -6.22 2.92
C ASN A 187 -17.13 -4.71 3.08
N LYS A 188 -18.23 -3.97 2.88
CA LYS A 188 -18.29 -2.58 3.33
C LYS A 188 -18.42 -2.56 4.85
N TYR A 189 -17.62 -1.74 5.50
CA TYR A 189 -17.60 -1.56 6.94
C TYR A 189 -17.84 -0.08 7.22
N ASP A 190 -18.78 0.25 8.10
CA ASP A 190 -19.26 1.63 8.26
C ASP A 190 -18.18 2.59 8.81
N ASN A 191 -17.13 2.08 9.46
CA ASN A 191 -16.03 2.87 10.06
C ASN A 191 -14.61 2.44 9.63
N LEU A 192 -14.45 1.62 8.58
CA LEU A 192 -13.13 1.19 8.09
C LEU A 192 -12.93 1.55 6.62
N PHE A 193 -11.82 2.24 6.37
CA PHE A 193 -11.30 2.49 5.03
C PHE A 193 -10.16 1.51 4.73
N ASP A 194 -10.42 0.51 3.89
CA ASP A 194 -9.41 -0.45 3.45
C ASP A 194 -8.70 0.09 2.19
N LEU A 195 -7.49 0.60 2.37
CA LEU A 195 -6.59 1.13 1.33
C LEU A 195 -5.57 0.08 0.85
N SER A 196 -5.79 -1.20 1.15
CA SER A 196 -4.89 -2.27 0.70
C SER A 196 -5.00 -2.50 -0.80
N THR A 197 -3.88 -2.84 -1.45
CA THR A 197 -3.88 -3.16 -2.89
C THR A 197 -4.89 -4.28 -3.22
N ASN A 198 -5.03 -5.27 -2.33
CA ASN A 198 -6.02 -6.32 -2.48
C ASN A 198 -7.47 -5.83 -2.53
N HIS A 199 -7.86 -4.90 -1.65
CA HIS A 199 -9.21 -4.32 -1.64
C HIS A 199 -9.45 -3.46 -2.88
N LEU A 200 -8.47 -2.61 -3.20
CA LEU A 200 -8.58 -1.63 -4.26
C LEU A 200 -8.63 -2.25 -5.66
N CYS A 201 -8.05 -3.45 -5.85
CA CYS A 201 -8.21 -4.21 -7.10
C CYS A 201 -9.67 -4.67 -7.37
N TYR A 202 -10.57 -4.66 -6.37
CA TYR A 202 -12.00 -4.98 -6.59
C TYR A 202 -12.80 -3.83 -7.16
N ASP A 203 -12.42 -2.62 -6.78
CA ASP A 203 -13.10 -1.44 -7.25
C ASP A 203 -12.50 -1.08 -8.62
N SER A 204 -13.19 -1.48 -9.68
CA SER A 204 -12.74 -1.24 -11.05
C SER A 204 -12.52 0.25 -11.30
N SER A 205 -13.27 1.13 -10.62
CA SER A 205 -13.06 2.57 -10.72
C SER A 205 -11.83 3.06 -9.95
N TYR A 206 -11.42 2.35 -8.90
CA TYR A 206 -10.30 2.78 -8.07
C TYR A 206 -8.95 2.64 -8.76
N LEU A 207 -8.71 1.53 -9.45
CA LEU A 207 -7.48 1.35 -10.25
C LEU A 207 -7.37 2.45 -11.33
N GLU A 208 -8.51 2.85 -11.91
CA GLU A 208 -8.59 3.95 -12.88
C GLU A 208 -8.32 5.32 -12.21
N ASN A 209 -8.77 5.51 -10.97
CA ASN A 209 -8.59 6.74 -10.18
C ASN A 209 -7.25 6.84 -9.46
N GLN A 210 -6.44 5.77 -9.44
CA GLN A 210 -5.22 5.74 -8.64
C GLN A 210 -4.20 6.79 -9.12
N LEU A 211 -3.97 6.88 -10.42
CA LEU A 211 -3.09 7.92 -10.97
C LEU A 211 -3.68 9.32 -10.74
N PHE A 212 -4.99 9.47 -10.90
CA PHE A 212 -5.63 10.76 -10.64
C PHE A 212 -5.37 11.23 -9.22
N ASN A 213 -5.63 10.36 -8.23
CA ASN A 213 -5.37 10.65 -6.83
C ASN A 213 -3.90 11.03 -6.59
N GLN A 214 -2.95 10.41 -7.31
CA GLN A 214 -1.54 10.78 -7.25
C GLN A 214 -1.31 12.18 -7.79
N ILE A 215 -1.83 12.52 -8.97
CA ILE A 215 -1.69 13.85 -9.59
C ILE A 215 -2.28 14.93 -8.66
N VAL A 216 -3.49 14.71 -8.13
CA VAL A 216 -4.14 15.67 -7.23
C VAL A 216 -3.36 15.81 -5.93
N PHE A 217 -2.91 14.70 -5.35
CA PHE A 217 -2.05 14.73 -4.17
C PHE A 217 -0.77 15.54 -4.43
N THR A 218 -0.08 15.30 -5.54
CA THR A 218 1.15 16.05 -5.87
C THR A 218 0.88 17.53 -6.10
N ASN A 219 -0.25 17.90 -6.69
CA ASN A 219 -0.62 19.30 -6.91
C ASN A 219 -1.01 20.00 -5.61
N LYS A 220 -1.75 19.33 -4.72
CA LYS A 220 -2.23 19.91 -3.45
C LYS A 220 -1.10 20.05 -2.42
N TYR A 221 -0.25 19.04 -2.29
CA TYR A 221 0.79 18.98 -1.24
C TYR A 221 2.21 19.23 -1.77
N GLY A 222 2.37 19.38 -3.08
CA GLY A 222 3.68 19.52 -3.73
C GLY A 222 4.48 20.71 -3.19
N ASN A 223 3.83 21.85 -2.97
CA ASN A 223 4.49 23.06 -2.45
C ASN A 223 4.79 22.96 -0.95
N ASP A 224 3.81 22.56 -0.16
CA ASP A 224 3.92 22.51 1.31
C ASP A 224 5.03 21.55 1.76
N TYR A 225 5.06 20.37 1.15
CA TYR A 225 6.03 19.31 1.49
C TYR A 225 7.26 19.28 0.60
N LYS A 226 7.34 20.20 -0.39
CA LYS A 226 8.35 20.16 -1.44
C LYS A 226 8.50 18.75 -2.00
N ILE A 227 7.39 18.09 -2.36
CA ILE A 227 7.39 16.67 -2.76
C ILE A 227 8.39 16.43 -3.90
N ASN A 228 8.51 17.39 -4.82
CA ASN A 228 9.49 17.41 -5.92
C ASN A 228 10.96 17.37 -5.46
N THR A 229 11.25 17.63 -4.18
CA THR A 229 12.60 17.49 -3.59
C THR A 229 12.81 16.15 -2.90
N LYS A 230 11.73 15.44 -2.55
CA LYS A 230 11.76 14.11 -1.90
C LYS A 230 11.75 12.98 -2.92
N ILE A 231 10.97 13.13 -3.98
CA ILE A 231 10.83 12.16 -5.07
C ILE A 231 10.91 12.87 -6.43
N ASN A 232 11.44 12.21 -7.46
CA ASN A 232 11.43 12.75 -8.80
C ASN A 232 10.06 12.48 -9.44
N ILE A 233 9.13 13.40 -9.27
CA ILE A 233 7.84 13.31 -9.96
C ILE A 233 8.11 13.52 -11.46
N PRO A 234 7.72 12.58 -12.33
CA PRO A 234 7.93 12.70 -13.76
C PRO A 234 7.22 13.94 -14.24
N LYS A 235 7.90 14.72 -15.09
CA LYS A 235 7.31 15.95 -15.63
C LYS A 235 6.24 15.67 -16.69
N ASP A 236 6.19 14.44 -17.18
CA ASP A 236 5.35 14.00 -18.29
C ASP A 236 4.40 12.87 -17.86
N ILE A 237 3.14 13.05 -18.20
CA ILE A 237 2.06 12.07 -18.06
C ILE A 237 1.70 11.59 -19.47
N GLU A 238 1.68 10.28 -19.67
CA GLU A 238 1.24 9.68 -20.92
C GLU A 238 -0.26 9.38 -20.86
N VAL A 239 -0.99 9.83 -21.87
CA VAL A 239 -2.42 9.52 -22.06
C VAL A 239 -2.55 8.71 -23.33
N LYS A 240 -3.01 7.47 -23.20
CA LYS A 240 -3.31 6.56 -24.31
C LYS A 240 -4.80 6.32 -24.42
N ASN A 241 -5.34 6.35 -25.63
CA ASN A 241 -6.69 5.85 -25.87
C ASN A 241 -6.67 4.33 -25.78
N ILE A 242 -7.57 3.75 -24.98
CA ILE A 242 -7.73 2.30 -24.83
C ILE A 242 -9.17 1.87 -25.07
N TYR A 243 -10.06 2.82 -25.37
CA TYR A 243 -11.49 2.57 -25.43
C TYR A 243 -11.84 1.57 -26.53
N LEU A 244 -11.32 1.79 -27.74
CA LEU A 244 -11.60 0.94 -28.90
C LEU A 244 -11.01 -0.45 -28.70
N ASP A 245 -9.78 -0.55 -28.21
CA ASP A 245 -9.14 -1.83 -27.89
C ASP A 245 -9.97 -2.63 -26.87
N ASN A 246 -10.42 -1.98 -25.81
CA ASN A 246 -11.25 -2.61 -24.77
C ASN A 246 -12.63 -3.00 -25.30
N LEU A 247 -13.25 -2.15 -26.12
CA LEU A 247 -14.54 -2.41 -26.73
C LEU A 247 -14.46 -3.57 -27.72
N LEU A 248 -13.39 -3.67 -28.50
CA LEU A 248 -13.14 -4.79 -29.42
C LEU A 248 -12.79 -6.09 -28.68
N ALA A 249 -12.02 -6.01 -27.59
CA ALA A 249 -11.66 -7.15 -26.78
C ALA A 249 -12.84 -7.71 -25.96
N SER A 250 -13.80 -6.86 -25.58
CA SER A 250 -14.97 -7.25 -24.79
C SER A 250 -16.24 -6.48 -25.17
N PRO A 251 -16.78 -6.64 -26.40
CA PRO A 251 -17.93 -5.85 -26.87
C PRO A 251 -19.17 -6.05 -26.00
N GLY A 252 -19.32 -7.26 -25.46
CA GLY A 252 -20.37 -7.61 -24.53
C GLY A 252 -20.34 -6.87 -23.19
N LYS A 253 -19.27 -6.11 -22.85
CA LYS A 253 -19.25 -5.19 -21.69
C LYS A 253 -19.92 -3.85 -22.02
N TYR A 254 -19.75 -3.37 -23.24
CA TYR A 254 -20.16 -2.04 -23.69
C TYR A 254 -21.54 -2.01 -24.36
N LEU A 255 -22.02 -3.16 -24.85
CA LEU A 255 -23.26 -3.30 -25.63
C LEU A 255 -24.33 -4.16 -24.93
N LYS A 256 -24.41 -4.12 -23.59
CA LYS A 256 -25.43 -4.87 -22.80
C LYS A 256 -26.71 -4.04 -22.75
N PRO A 257 -27.58 -4.12 -23.78
CA PRO A 257 -28.52 -5.25 -23.97
C PRO A 257 -28.58 -5.79 -25.42
N ALA A 258 -27.75 -5.27 -26.32
CA ALA A 258 -27.82 -5.52 -27.76
C ALA A 258 -26.97 -6.71 -28.26
N SER A 259 -26.09 -7.28 -27.43
CA SER A 259 -25.14 -8.34 -27.83
C SER A 259 -25.82 -9.58 -28.44
N GLY A 260 -27.00 -9.98 -27.95
CA GLY A 260 -27.75 -11.14 -28.46
C GLY A 260 -28.40 -10.94 -29.83
N VAL A 261 -28.67 -9.69 -30.24
CA VAL A 261 -29.35 -9.36 -31.50
C VAL A 261 -28.38 -8.79 -32.54
N LEU A 262 -27.37 -8.02 -32.13
CA LEU A 262 -26.30 -7.52 -33.00
C LEU A 262 -25.49 -8.67 -33.61
N GLY A 263 -25.29 -9.77 -32.86
CA GLY A 263 -24.67 -11.01 -33.38
C GLY A 263 -25.46 -11.69 -34.51
N LYS A 264 -26.78 -11.45 -34.62
CA LYS A 264 -27.63 -12.04 -35.69
C LYS A 264 -27.72 -11.17 -36.95
N LYS A 265 -27.35 -9.88 -36.89
CA LYS A 265 -27.32 -8.94 -38.03
C LYS A 265 -25.92 -8.61 -38.53
N GLY A 266 -24.89 -9.33 -38.06
CA GLY A 266 -23.51 -9.18 -38.52
C GLY A 266 -22.73 -8.01 -37.91
N PHE A 267 -23.20 -7.41 -36.82
CA PHE A 267 -22.60 -6.20 -36.25
C PHE A 267 -21.60 -6.43 -35.11
N LEU A 268 -21.19 -7.67 -34.83
CA LEU A 268 -20.08 -7.94 -33.91
C LEU A 268 -19.30 -9.17 -34.36
N LEU A 269 -18.10 -8.95 -34.90
CA LEU A 269 -17.09 -10.00 -35.01
C LEU A 269 -15.70 -9.38 -34.83
N GLY A 270 -14.99 -9.82 -33.79
CA GLY A 270 -13.54 -9.99 -33.82
C GLY A 270 -13.25 -11.45 -33.46
N PRO A 271 -12.03 -12.00 -33.55
CA PRO A 271 -10.82 -11.55 -34.25
C PRO A 271 -10.67 -12.17 -35.67
N ASN A 272 -11.65 -12.92 -36.20
CA ASN A 272 -11.55 -13.62 -37.50
C ASN A 272 -12.68 -13.28 -38.51
N GLY A 273 -13.24 -12.05 -38.50
CA GLY A 273 -14.27 -11.66 -39.49
C GLY A 273 -15.01 -10.34 -39.22
N SER A 274 -14.26 -9.25 -39.02
CA SER A 274 -14.66 -7.86 -38.68
C SER A 274 -15.97 -7.26 -39.25
N THR A 275 -16.63 -6.39 -38.45
CA THR A 275 -17.18 -5.08 -38.91
C THR A 275 -17.22 -4.01 -37.80
N PHE A 276 -16.06 -3.47 -37.43
CA PHE A 276 -15.90 -2.04 -37.17
C PHE A 276 -15.05 -1.50 -38.32
N PRO A 277 -15.32 -0.30 -38.89
CA PRO A 277 -14.43 0.25 -39.90
C PRO A 277 -13.03 0.37 -39.29
N LYS A 278 -12.01 -0.01 -40.08
CA LYS A 278 -10.63 0.28 -39.74
C LYS A 278 -10.44 1.79 -39.94
N ILE A 279 -10.77 2.57 -38.91
CA ILE A 279 -10.62 4.02 -38.92
C ILE A 279 -9.15 4.29 -38.61
N ASP A 280 -8.41 4.76 -39.60
CA ASP A 280 -7.08 5.32 -39.38
C ASP A 280 -7.25 6.75 -38.86
N PHE A 281 -7.12 6.92 -37.55
CA PHE A 281 -7.06 8.24 -36.93
C PHE A 281 -5.70 8.89 -37.21
N LYS A 282 -5.72 10.17 -37.58
CA LYS A 282 -4.50 10.92 -37.92
C LYS A 282 -3.78 11.46 -36.70
N SER A 283 -4.50 11.64 -35.58
CA SER A 283 -3.97 12.16 -34.32
C SER A 283 -4.67 11.52 -33.12
N PHE A 284 -4.04 11.62 -31.95
CA PHE A 284 -4.64 11.24 -30.67
C PHE A 284 -5.96 11.98 -30.41
N SER A 285 -6.03 13.29 -30.71
CA SER A 285 -7.26 14.09 -30.60
C SER A 285 -8.39 13.55 -31.47
N GLU A 286 -8.12 13.17 -32.72
CA GLU A 286 -9.14 12.65 -33.63
C GLU A 286 -9.74 11.35 -33.08
N GLU A 287 -8.89 10.43 -32.63
CA GLU A 287 -9.31 9.18 -32.00
C GLU A 287 -10.09 9.43 -30.71
N SER A 288 -9.62 10.36 -29.87
CA SER A 288 -10.25 10.69 -28.60
C SER A 288 -11.63 11.30 -28.75
N ILE A 289 -11.82 12.19 -29.73
CA ILE A 289 -13.12 12.79 -30.05
C ILE A 289 -14.11 11.70 -30.49
N TYR A 290 -13.65 10.78 -31.33
CA TYR A 290 -14.47 9.65 -31.76
C TYR A 290 -14.89 8.79 -30.55
N CYS A 291 -13.94 8.39 -29.70
CA CYS A 291 -14.21 7.56 -28.52
C CYS A 291 -15.15 8.22 -27.51
N ILE A 292 -14.97 9.51 -27.21
CA ILE A 292 -15.82 10.25 -26.28
C ILE A 292 -17.26 10.30 -26.79
N ASN A 293 -17.46 10.63 -28.07
CA ASN A 293 -18.79 10.72 -28.65
C ASN A 293 -19.46 9.34 -28.74
N LEU A 294 -18.71 8.30 -29.09
CA LEU A 294 -19.23 6.94 -29.11
C LEU A 294 -19.68 6.51 -27.71
N ASP A 295 -18.84 6.72 -26.70
CA ASP A 295 -19.15 6.37 -25.31
C ASP A 295 -20.38 7.11 -24.77
N PHE A 296 -20.49 8.42 -25.05
CA PHE A 296 -21.67 9.21 -24.74
C PHE A 296 -22.94 8.61 -25.36
N CYS A 297 -22.89 8.20 -26.62
CA CYS A 297 -24.05 7.60 -27.28
C CYS A 297 -24.43 6.28 -26.63
N LEU A 298 -23.47 5.39 -26.40
CA LEU A 298 -23.75 4.09 -25.77
C LEU A 298 -24.33 4.28 -24.36
N TRP A 299 -23.83 5.24 -23.60
CA TRP A 299 -24.38 5.60 -22.29
C TRP A 299 -25.80 6.18 -22.39
N ALA A 300 -26.06 7.07 -23.35
CA ALA A 300 -27.39 7.64 -23.56
C ALA A 300 -28.40 6.56 -23.93
N LEU A 301 -28.01 5.62 -24.80
CA LEU A 301 -28.82 4.46 -25.17
C LEU A 301 -29.13 3.54 -23.99
N ASP A 302 -28.14 3.24 -23.15
CA ASP A 302 -28.33 2.45 -21.93
C ASP A 302 -29.26 3.15 -20.93
N THR A 303 -29.09 4.46 -20.74
CA THR A 303 -29.96 5.29 -19.91
C THR A 303 -31.42 5.24 -20.40
N LEU A 304 -31.64 5.41 -21.70
CA LEU A 304 -32.96 5.31 -22.32
C LEU A 304 -33.55 3.91 -22.19
N SER A 305 -32.75 2.87 -22.43
CA SER A 305 -33.20 1.49 -22.36
C SER A 305 -33.76 1.18 -20.97
N LYS A 306 -33.03 1.61 -19.93
CA LYS A 306 -33.44 1.46 -18.53
C LYS A 306 -34.67 2.30 -18.18
N SER A 307 -34.75 3.53 -18.69
CA SER A 307 -35.88 4.42 -18.39
C SER A 307 -37.19 4.01 -19.06
N TYR A 308 -37.13 3.42 -20.26
CA TYR A 308 -38.31 3.03 -21.05
C TYR A 308 -38.51 1.52 -21.17
N ASP A 309 -37.78 0.70 -20.41
CA ASP A 309 -37.83 -0.77 -20.47
C ASP A 309 -37.66 -1.35 -21.89
N LEU A 310 -36.83 -0.71 -22.73
CA LEU A 310 -36.67 -1.11 -24.15
C LEU A 310 -36.06 -2.50 -24.31
N ASP A 311 -35.41 -3.03 -23.26
CA ASP A 311 -34.88 -4.40 -23.19
C ASP A 311 -35.95 -5.48 -23.41
N LYS A 312 -37.23 -5.15 -23.18
CA LYS A 312 -38.35 -6.08 -23.42
C LYS A 312 -38.65 -6.25 -24.91
N ASP A 313 -38.21 -5.33 -25.76
CA ASP A 313 -38.39 -5.39 -27.22
C ASP A 313 -37.09 -5.86 -27.91
N PRO A 314 -37.10 -7.07 -28.53
CA PRO A 314 -35.91 -7.64 -29.16
C PRO A 314 -35.49 -6.95 -30.47
N HIS A 315 -36.22 -5.94 -30.97
CA HIS A 315 -35.95 -5.30 -32.26
C HIS A 315 -35.60 -3.82 -32.15
N THR A 316 -36.29 -3.10 -31.26
CA THR A 316 -36.18 -1.64 -31.16
C THR A 316 -34.79 -1.19 -30.71
N LEU A 317 -34.28 -1.76 -29.61
CA LEU A 317 -32.98 -1.37 -29.09
C LEU A 317 -31.83 -1.73 -30.04
N PRO A 318 -31.75 -2.95 -30.62
CA PRO A 318 -30.70 -3.30 -31.58
C PRO A 318 -30.72 -2.44 -32.85
N MET A 319 -31.89 -2.00 -33.31
CA MET A 319 -32.01 -1.07 -34.44
C MET A 319 -31.42 0.29 -34.07
N LEU A 320 -31.73 0.81 -32.89
CA LEU A 320 -31.20 2.07 -32.39
C LEU A 320 -29.68 2.04 -32.24
N TYR A 321 -29.10 0.96 -31.71
CA TYR A 321 -27.65 0.78 -31.69
C TYR A 321 -27.04 0.75 -33.10
N ALA A 322 -27.68 0.07 -34.05
CA ALA A 322 -27.19 0.01 -35.44
C ALA A 322 -27.23 1.39 -36.11
N ASP A 323 -28.29 2.17 -35.89
CA ASP A 323 -28.42 3.51 -36.46
C ASP A 323 -27.37 4.46 -35.89
N VAL A 324 -27.17 4.46 -34.56
CA VAL A 324 -26.07 5.19 -33.91
C VAL A 324 -24.70 4.80 -34.49
N LEU A 325 -24.40 3.51 -34.60
CA LEU A 325 -23.13 3.05 -35.15
C LEU A 325 -22.94 3.44 -36.63
N ASN A 326 -24.00 3.42 -37.43
CA ASN A 326 -23.95 3.83 -38.84
C ASN A 326 -23.61 5.33 -38.99
N ILE A 327 -24.12 6.18 -38.08
CA ILE A 327 -23.79 7.62 -38.07
C ILE A 327 -22.29 7.82 -37.84
N PHE A 328 -21.70 7.12 -36.86
CA PHE A 328 -20.26 7.20 -36.60
C PHE A 328 -19.41 6.66 -37.75
N ASN A 329 -19.87 5.62 -38.44
CA ASN A 329 -19.17 5.04 -39.59
C ASN A 329 -19.19 5.94 -40.83
N SER A 330 -20.06 6.96 -40.88
CA SER A 330 -20.27 7.80 -42.06
C SER A 330 -19.27 8.96 -42.24
N GLN A 331 -18.21 9.03 -41.42
CA GLN A 331 -17.11 10.02 -41.46
C GLN A 331 -17.49 11.50 -41.28
N ASP A 332 -18.77 11.86 -41.15
CA ASP A 332 -19.16 13.27 -41.01
C ASP A 332 -19.13 13.72 -39.53
N GLN A 333 -17.93 14.08 -39.06
CA GLN A 333 -17.73 14.63 -37.70
C GLN A 333 -18.45 15.98 -37.47
N THR A 334 -19.06 16.58 -38.50
CA THR A 334 -19.83 17.83 -38.38
C THR A 334 -21.25 17.61 -37.84
N VAL A 335 -21.72 16.37 -37.83
CA VAL A 335 -23.06 16.02 -37.38
C VAL A 335 -23.15 16.20 -35.87
N ASN A 336 -24.11 17.01 -35.42
CA ASN A 336 -24.40 17.15 -34.00
C ASN A 336 -25.02 15.85 -33.48
N VAL A 337 -24.19 15.01 -32.88
CA VAL A 337 -24.54 13.70 -32.32
C VAL A 337 -25.77 13.78 -31.41
N LEU A 338 -25.91 14.87 -30.63
CA LEU A 338 -27.07 15.07 -29.77
C LEU A 338 -28.37 15.24 -30.56
N ASP A 339 -28.33 15.96 -31.68
CA ASP A 339 -29.52 16.19 -32.51
C ASP A 339 -29.96 14.88 -33.16
N VAL A 340 -29.01 14.08 -33.66
CA VAL A 340 -29.33 12.80 -34.27
C VAL A 340 -29.87 11.80 -33.24
N LEU A 341 -29.27 11.74 -32.05
CA LEU A 341 -29.80 10.96 -30.94
C LEU A 341 -31.23 11.40 -30.60
N LYS A 342 -31.49 12.72 -30.50
CA LYS A 342 -32.84 13.24 -30.20
C LYS A 342 -33.86 12.81 -31.25
N GLU A 343 -33.54 12.91 -32.54
CA GLU A 343 -34.43 12.48 -33.62
C GLU A 343 -34.69 10.98 -33.58
N GLU A 344 -33.66 10.17 -33.32
CA GLU A 344 -33.81 8.72 -33.19
C GLU A 344 -34.62 8.31 -31.96
N ILE A 345 -34.46 9.00 -30.83
CA ILE A 345 -35.28 8.81 -29.63
C ILE A 345 -36.75 9.14 -29.92
N LYS A 346 -37.02 10.28 -30.57
CA LYS A 346 -38.39 10.65 -30.96
C LYS A 346 -39.01 9.58 -31.85
N ARG A 347 -38.26 9.08 -32.83
CA ARG A 347 -38.69 8.00 -33.74
C ARG A 347 -39.04 6.73 -32.98
N VAL A 348 -38.17 6.28 -32.08
CA VAL A 348 -38.35 5.03 -31.32
C VAL A 348 -39.50 5.11 -30.32
N LEU A 349 -39.59 6.21 -29.57
CA LEU A 349 -40.61 6.39 -28.53
C LEU A 349 -41.95 6.89 -29.10
N LYS A 350 -42.03 7.13 -30.42
CA LYS A 350 -43.20 7.71 -31.11
C LYS A 350 -43.70 8.98 -30.43
N ILE A 351 -42.75 9.79 -29.94
CA ILE A 351 -43.04 11.07 -29.30
C ILE A 351 -43.33 12.07 -30.41
N ASP A 352 -44.60 12.36 -30.63
CA ASP A 352 -45.06 13.34 -31.61
C ASP A 352 -45.07 14.73 -30.95
N THR A 353 -43.93 15.41 -30.91
CA THR A 353 -43.90 16.80 -30.41
C THR A 353 -42.88 17.66 -31.12
N GLU A 354 -43.36 18.66 -31.85
CA GLU A 354 -42.61 19.85 -32.26
C GLU A 354 -42.15 20.70 -31.05
N ASN A 355 -42.62 20.41 -29.83
CA ASN A 355 -42.31 21.17 -28.61
C ASN A 355 -42.03 20.26 -27.39
N ILE A 356 -40.75 20.20 -26.99
CA ILE A 356 -40.23 19.48 -25.80
C ILE A 356 -40.97 19.88 -24.50
N THR A 357 -41.64 21.03 -24.46
CA THR A 357 -42.39 21.55 -23.32
C THR A 357 -43.64 20.73 -22.96
N ASN A 358 -44.15 19.89 -23.86
CA ASN A 358 -45.35 19.06 -23.61
C ASN A 358 -45.05 17.64 -23.11
N LEU A 359 -43.77 17.28 -22.94
CA LEU A 359 -43.38 15.97 -22.42
C LEU A 359 -43.80 15.77 -20.94
N PRO A 360 -44.16 14.53 -20.54
CA PRO A 360 -44.23 14.10 -19.14
C PRO A 360 -42.99 14.52 -18.32
N SER A 361 -43.15 14.69 -17.01
CA SER A 361 -42.06 15.16 -16.12
C SER A 361 -40.83 14.25 -16.12
N GLU A 362 -41.04 12.94 -16.26
CA GLU A 362 -39.97 11.93 -16.29
C GLU A 362 -39.16 12.02 -17.60
N ASP A 363 -39.83 12.12 -18.75
CA ASP A 363 -39.19 12.28 -20.06
C ASP A 363 -38.34 13.56 -20.11
N LYS A 364 -38.86 14.67 -19.60
CA LYS A 364 -38.12 15.94 -19.51
C LYS A 364 -36.83 15.81 -18.70
N TYR A 365 -36.87 15.03 -17.62
CA TYR A 365 -35.69 14.79 -16.79
C TYR A 365 -34.62 13.99 -17.54
N ILE A 366 -35.01 12.92 -18.24
CA ILE A 366 -34.09 12.08 -19.02
C ILE A 366 -33.44 12.88 -20.16
N PHE A 367 -34.23 13.63 -20.93
CA PHE A 367 -33.67 14.46 -22.01
C PHE A 367 -32.74 15.56 -21.48
N LYS A 368 -33.04 16.12 -20.31
CA LYS A 368 -32.16 17.07 -19.65
C LYS A 368 -30.85 16.40 -19.25
N LEU A 369 -30.90 15.24 -18.60
CA LEU A 369 -29.73 14.46 -18.19
C LEU A 369 -28.81 14.12 -19.38
N ILE A 370 -29.38 13.66 -20.50
CA ILE A 370 -28.63 13.39 -21.74
C ILE A 370 -28.01 14.66 -22.33
N THR A 371 -28.75 15.78 -22.31
CA THR A 371 -28.27 17.06 -22.83
C THR A 371 -27.14 17.63 -21.97
N ASP A 372 -27.27 17.56 -20.64
CA ASP A 372 -26.25 18.02 -19.69
C ASP A 372 -24.96 17.21 -19.86
N GLU A 373 -25.06 15.88 -20.01
CA GLU A 373 -23.91 15.02 -20.28
C GLU A 373 -23.22 15.34 -21.61
N TYR A 374 -23.98 15.57 -22.69
CA TYR A 374 -23.40 15.97 -23.97
C TYR A 374 -22.55 17.25 -23.84
N PHE A 375 -23.03 18.24 -23.08
CA PHE A 375 -22.27 19.46 -22.84
C PHE A 375 -21.00 19.21 -22.01
N ASN A 376 -21.02 18.26 -21.07
CA ASN A 376 -19.82 17.83 -20.35
C ASN A 376 -18.80 17.18 -21.30
N CYS A 377 -19.23 16.26 -22.16
CA CYS A 377 -18.38 15.66 -23.19
C CYS A 377 -17.78 16.70 -24.14
N ARG A 378 -18.54 17.72 -24.55
CA ARG A 378 -18.05 18.81 -25.41
C ARG A 378 -17.01 19.69 -24.73
N LYS A 379 -17.17 19.98 -23.44
CA LYS A 379 -16.15 20.68 -22.65
C LYS A 379 -14.85 19.87 -22.61
N LEU A 380 -14.95 18.55 -22.33
CA LEU A 380 -13.81 17.63 -22.33
C LEU A 380 -13.08 17.60 -23.68
N ILE A 381 -13.82 17.48 -24.78
CA ILE A 381 -13.27 17.53 -26.14
C ILE A 381 -12.52 18.84 -26.39
N THR A 382 -13.10 19.97 -26.00
CA THR A 382 -12.49 21.30 -26.21
C THR A 382 -11.18 21.43 -25.44
N THR A 383 -11.14 20.95 -24.19
CA THR A 383 -9.92 20.94 -23.38
C THR A 383 -8.87 19.98 -23.94
N LEU A 384 -9.26 18.79 -24.39
CA LEU A 384 -8.36 17.85 -25.06
C LEU A 384 -7.72 18.44 -26.33
N GLN A 385 -8.51 19.10 -27.17
CA GLN A 385 -8.00 19.76 -28.37
C GLN A 385 -7.02 20.90 -28.05
N SER A 386 -7.17 21.56 -26.89
CA SER A 386 -6.23 22.58 -26.45
C SER A 386 -4.91 21.99 -25.91
N LEU A 387 -4.94 20.75 -25.44
CA LEU A 387 -3.79 20.03 -24.87
C LEU A 387 -2.99 19.26 -25.93
N ASP A 388 -3.67 18.71 -26.94
CA ASP A 388 -3.05 17.94 -28.03
C ASP A 388 -2.40 18.86 -29.07
N THR A 389 -1.22 19.36 -28.73
CA THR A 389 -0.44 20.28 -29.57
C THR A 389 0.47 19.56 -30.59
N THR A 390 0.56 18.23 -30.53
CA THR A 390 1.43 17.41 -31.40
C THR A 390 0.61 16.43 -32.23
N SER A 391 0.59 16.61 -33.55
CA SER A 391 -0.31 15.90 -34.47
C SER A 391 0.00 14.42 -34.74
N ASP A 392 1.17 13.91 -34.34
CA ASP A 392 1.75 12.71 -34.97
C ASP A 392 1.91 11.49 -34.03
N SER A 393 1.45 11.55 -32.78
CA SER A 393 1.56 10.43 -31.83
C SER A 393 0.18 9.87 -31.42
N SER A 394 0.09 8.55 -31.28
CA SER A 394 -1.06 7.84 -30.67
C SER A 394 -1.11 7.97 -29.13
N ILE A 395 -0.24 8.82 -28.57
CA ILE A 395 -0.04 9.05 -27.15
C ILE A 395 0.04 10.56 -26.97
N LEU A 396 -0.75 11.09 -26.04
CA LEU A 396 -0.67 12.48 -25.62
C LEU A 396 0.25 12.58 -24.41
N HIS A 397 1.29 13.41 -24.52
CA HIS A 397 2.19 13.71 -23.41
C HIS A 397 1.76 15.03 -22.76
N LEU A 398 1.30 14.97 -21.51
CA LEU A 398 0.89 16.12 -20.71
C LEU A 398 1.96 16.48 -19.69
N LYS A 399 2.22 17.78 -19.53
CA LYS A 399 3.09 18.25 -18.47
C LYS A 399 2.35 18.29 -17.13
N THR A 400 3.01 17.88 -16.06
CA THR A 400 2.43 17.92 -14.70
C THR A 400 2.03 19.30 -14.22
N ASP A 401 2.75 20.32 -14.67
CA ASP A 401 2.52 21.72 -14.35
C ASP A 401 1.62 22.43 -15.38
N ASP A 402 1.03 21.70 -16.33
CA ASP A 402 0.09 22.28 -17.28
C ASP A 402 -1.16 22.81 -16.54
N PRO A 403 -1.52 24.09 -16.71
CA PRO A 403 -2.66 24.69 -16.01
C PRO A 403 -4.00 24.04 -16.38
N ASN A 404 -4.10 23.41 -17.56
CA ASN A 404 -5.30 22.74 -18.04
C ASN A 404 -5.37 21.27 -17.63
N LEU A 405 -4.30 20.68 -17.05
CA LEU A 405 -4.29 19.28 -16.60
C LEU A 405 -5.44 19.00 -15.63
N MET A 406 -5.59 19.83 -14.59
CA MET A 406 -6.67 19.67 -13.62
C MET A 406 -8.05 19.88 -14.25
N HIS A 407 -8.16 20.75 -15.26
CA HIS A 407 -9.43 20.95 -15.97
C HIS A 407 -9.81 19.71 -16.78
N PHE A 408 -8.86 19.16 -17.54
CA PHE A 408 -9.03 17.92 -18.28
C PHE A 408 -9.47 16.78 -17.37
N ILE A 409 -8.78 16.58 -16.24
CA ILE A 409 -9.10 15.43 -15.39
C ILE A 409 -10.45 15.61 -14.69
N ASN A 410 -10.75 16.80 -14.15
CA ASN A 410 -12.05 17.07 -13.53
C ASN A 410 -13.21 16.89 -14.52
N GLN A 411 -13.03 17.28 -15.79
CA GLN A 411 -14.04 17.06 -16.83
C GLN A 411 -14.16 15.59 -17.22
N TYR A 412 -13.04 14.84 -17.22
CA TYR A 412 -13.03 13.41 -17.51
C TYR A 412 -13.77 12.60 -16.43
N GLU A 413 -13.59 12.95 -15.16
CA GLU A 413 -14.32 12.37 -14.03
C GLU A 413 -15.79 12.79 -13.96
N ALA A 414 -16.12 14.01 -14.43
CA ALA A 414 -17.49 14.52 -14.42
C ALA A 414 -18.42 13.83 -15.44
N ARG A 415 -17.90 12.89 -16.25
CA ARG A 415 -18.70 12.10 -17.19
C ARG A 415 -19.64 11.17 -16.44
N SER A 416 -20.83 11.00 -16.98
CA SER A 416 -21.83 10.06 -16.45
C SER A 416 -21.54 8.61 -16.81
N SER A 417 -20.69 8.37 -17.83
CA SER A 417 -20.23 7.04 -18.22
C SER A 417 -19.02 6.59 -17.40
N ASN A 418 -19.11 5.39 -16.83
CA ASN A 418 -18.02 4.75 -16.09
C ASN A 418 -17.06 3.95 -16.97
N ASN A 419 -17.16 4.08 -18.30
CA ASN A 419 -16.24 3.40 -19.18
C ASN A 419 -14.89 4.13 -19.24
N GLN A 420 -13.81 3.36 -19.09
CA GLN A 420 -12.44 3.87 -19.23
C GLN A 420 -12.13 4.19 -20.69
N LEU A 421 -11.96 5.48 -21.00
CA LEU A 421 -11.54 5.91 -22.33
C LEU A 421 -10.02 5.91 -22.47
N PHE A 422 -9.35 6.39 -21.41
CA PHE A 422 -7.92 6.65 -21.43
C PHE A 422 -7.20 5.78 -20.40
N ASN A 423 -6.04 5.24 -20.80
CA ASN A 423 -5.02 4.81 -19.88
C ASN A 423 -4.09 6.00 -19.65
N ILE A 424 -4.13 6.54 -18.45
CA ILE A 424 -3.26 7.63 -18.02
C ILE A 424 -2.17 6.99 -17.18
N SER A 425 -0.90 7.23 -17.49
CA SER A 425 0.24 6.68 -16.76
C SER A 425 1.35 7.71 -16.62
N TRP A 426 2.08 7.65 -15.51
CA TRP A 426 3.38 8.33 -15.40
C TRP A 426 4.37 7.79 -16.43
N SER A 427 5.12 8.68 -17.10
CA SER A 427 6.13 8.28 -18.10
C SER A 427 7.30 7.51 -17.48
N GLU A 428 7.86 7.98 -16.36
CA GLU A 428 9.10 7.43 -15.78
C GLU A 428 9.11 7.48 -14.24
N LEU A 429 8.56 6.47 -13.56
CA LEU A 429 8.69 6.31 -12.11
C LEU A 429 9.51 5.08 -11.72
N SER A 430 10.41 5.24 -10.75
CA SER A 430 10.96 4.08 -10.05
C SER A 430 9.89 3.41 -9.17
N SER A 431 10.09 2.14 -8.82
CA SER A 431 9.17 1.41 -7.94
C SER A 431 9.01 2.06 -6.57
N GLY A 432 10.08 2.68 -6.03
CA GLY A 432 10.04 3.38 -4.75
C GLY A 432 9.20 4.66 -4.83
N GLU A 433 9.35 5.45 -5.90
CA GLU A 433 8.56 6.67 -6.10
C GLU A 433 7.08 6.36 -6.33
N TYR A 434 6.80 5.32 -7.11
CA TYR A 434 5.44 4.83 -7.28
C TYR A 434 4.82 4.35 -5.96
N ALA A 435 5.59 3.64 -5.12
CA ALA A 435 5.15 3.25 -3.78
C ALA A 435 4.88 4.45 -2.86
N PHE A 436 5.71 5.50 -2.93
CA PHE A 436 5.51 6.76 -2.18
C PHE A 436 4.20 7.43 -2.60
N LEU A 437 4.02 7.64 -3.91
CA LEU A 437 2.82 8.26 -4.46
C LEU A 437 1.58 7.44 -4.13
N ASN A 438 1.65 6.11 -4.25
CA ASN A 438 0.56 5.22 -3.85
C ASN A 438 0.19 5.38 -2.38
N LEU A 439 1.16 5.32 -1.48
CA LEU A 439 0.90 5.47 -0.05
C LEU A 439 0.09 6.73 0.20
N PHE A 440 0.64 7.90 -0.11
CA PHE A 440 0.02 9.16 0.28
C PHE A 440 -1.23 9.53 -0.55
N SER A 441 -1.29 9.17 -1.83
CA SER A 441 -2.50 9.42 -2.64
C SER A 441 -3.70 8.61 -2.18
N ARG A 442 -3.50 7.39 -1.68
CA ARG A 442 -4.58 6.56 -1.13
C ARG A 442 -5.13 7.16 0.16
N PHE A 443 -4.26 7.61 1.06
CA PHE A 443 -4.68 8.36 2.26
C PHE A 443 -5.41 9.66 1.86
N TYR A 444 -4.89 10.37 0.86
CA TYR A 444 -5.52 11.59 0.35
C TYR A 444 -6.94 11.35 -0.18
N SER A 445 -7.18 10.24 -0.89
CA SER A 445 -8.48 9.92 -1.50
C SER A 445 -9.65 9.79 -0.51
N ILE A 446 -9.34 9.67 0.79
CA ILE A 446 -10.32 9.58 1.87
C ILE A 446 -10.25 10.75 2.84
N GLN A 447 -9.43 11.77 2.57
CA GLN A 447 -9.21 12.91 3.47
C GLN A 447 -10.52 13.52 3.98
N ASP A 448 -11.45 13.82 3.06
CA ASP A 448 -12.72 14.50 3.39
C ASP A 448 -13.76 13.56 4.03
N LYS A 449 -13.45 12.28 4.21
CA LYS A 449 -14.34 11.26 4.82
C LYS A 449 -13.94 10.90 6.24
N ILE A 450 -12.77 11.33 6.69
CA ILE A 450 -12.25 11.02 8.02
C ILE A 450 -12.65 12.13 8.98
N GLU A 451 -13.41 11.75 10.00
CA GLU A 451 -13.73 12.58 11.16
C GLU A 451 -12.81 12.24 12.35
N ASN A 452 -13.07 12.89 13.48
CA ASN A 452 -12.26 12.85 14.72
C ASN A 452 -11.92 11.41 15.15
N ASN A 453 -10.71 11.23 15.71
CA ASN A 453 -10.13 9.95 16.18
C ASN A 453 -9.88 8.90 15.08
N LEU A 454 -8.60 8.64 14.81
CA LEU A 454 -8.15 7.80 13.72
C LEU A 454 -7.17 6.72 14.20
N VAL A 455 -7.49 5.45 13.92
CA VAL A 455 -6.57 4.32 14.08
C VAL A 455 -6.07 3.89 12.71
N ILE A 456 -4.78 4.04 12.46
CA ILE A 456 -4.14 3.64 11.20
C ILE A 456 -3.39 2.32 11.41
N LEU A 457 -3.81 1.29 10.69
CA LEU A 457 -3.18 -0.02 10.61
C LEU A 457 -2.38 -0.14 9.31
N ILE A 458 -1.07 -0.38 9.40
CA ILE A 458 -0.17 -0.42 8.24
C ILE A 458 0.57 -1.74 8.18
N ASP A 459 0.34 -2.54 7.15
CA ASP A 459 1.10 -3.76 6.92
C ASP A 459 2.25 -3.50 5.95
N GLU A 460 3.49 -3.66 6.43
CA GLU A 460 4.73 -3.48 5.68
C GLU A 460 4.77 -2.16 4.87
N GLY A 461 4.44 -1.06 5.55
CA GLY A 461 4.31 0.27 4.92
C GLY A 461 5.58 0.83 4.29
N ASP A 462 6.74 0.30 4.68
CA ASP A 462 8.07 0.71 4.21
C ASP A 462 8.63 -0.15 3.05
N LEU A 463 7.81 -1.08 2.57
CA LEU A 463 8.17 -1.99 1.50
C LEU A 463 8.35 -1.22 0.17
N TYR A 464 9.34 -1.63 -0.64
CA TYR A 464 9.82 -0.98 -1.87
C TYR A 464 10.66 0.30 -1.71
N PHE A 465 10.81 0.85 -0.50
CA PHE A 465 11.65 2.03 -0.32
C PHE A 465 13.15 1.70 -0.24
N HIS A 466 13.96 2.59 -0.81
CA HIS A 466 15.41 2.56 -0.61
C HIS A 466 15.75 2.79 0.88
N PRO A 467 16.83 2.21 1.43
CA PRO A 467 17.18 2.34 2.85
C PRO A 467 17.19 3.78 3.39
N GLN A 468 17.63 4.76 2.59
CA GLN A 468 17.59 6.17 2.97
C GLN A 468 16.16 6.65 3.26
N TRP A 469 15.19 6.25 2.44
CA TRP A 469 13.78 6.60 2.65
C TRP A 469 13.14 5.78 3.76
N GLN A 470 13.55 4.51 3.95
CA GLN A 470 13.12 3.73 5.11
C GLN A 470 13.53 4.40 6.43
N LYS A 471 14.72 5.03 6.47
CA LYS A 471 15.19 5.83 7.59
C LYS A 471 14.38 7.12 7.82
N GLU A 472 13.86 7.72 6.76
CA GLU A 472 13.06 8.95 6.84
C GLU A 472 11.55 8.67 6.89
N TRP A 473 11.16 7.40 6.79
CA TRP A 473 9.79 6.99 6.48
C TRP A 473 8.83 7.39 7.58
N LEU A 474 9.13 7.05 8.85
CA LEU A 474 8.20 7.29 9.94
C LEU A 474 7.98 8.79 10.14
N HIS A 475 9.06 9.58 10.15
CA HIS A 475 8.97 11.04 10.20
C HIS A 475 8.13 11.61 9.05
N THR A 476 8.43 11.22 7.80
CA THR A 476 7.72 11.73 6.62
C THR A 476 6.25 11.32 6.62
N PHE A 477 5.95 10.10 7.03
CA PHE A 477 4.58 9.59 7.15
C PHE A 477 3.80 10.39 8.20
N MET A 478 4.35 10.51 9.41
CA MET A 478 3.71 11.24 10.51
C MET A 478 3.45 12.71 10.17
N ASP A 479 4.42 13.39 9.55
CA ASP A 479 4.29 14.79 9.16
C ASP A 479 3.17 14.99 8.12
N ILE A 480 3.17 14.22 7.03
CA ILE A 480 2.16 14.33 5.96
C ILE A 480 0.76 13.96 6.49
N ILE A 481 0.65 12.86 7.25
CA ILE A 481 -0.63 12.38 7.80
C ILE A 481 -1.19 13.39 8.80
N SER A 482 -0.35 13.99 9.63
CA SER A 482 -0.77 15.03 10.58
C SER A 482 -1.32 16.28 9.89
N TYR A 483 -0.76 16.63 8.74
CA TYR A 483 -1.25 17.74 7.95
C TYR A 483 -2.49 17.40 7.12
N MET A 484 -2.64 16.14 6.70
CA MET A 484 -3.80 15.66 5.95
C MET A 484 -5.04 15.59 6.85
N TYR A 485 -4.93 14.99 8.03
CA TYR A 485 -6.03 14.83 8.99
C TYR A 485 -5.86 15.84 10.13
N LYS A 486 -6.09 17.11 9.78
CA LYS A 486 -6.00 18.21 10.75
C LYS A 486 -7.01 18.01 11.87
N ASP A 487 -6.62 18.41 13.08
CA ASP A 487 -7.48 18.39 14.27
C ASP A 487 -7.98 16.98 14.67
N SER A 488 -7.37 15.93 14.12
CA SER A 488 -7.63 14.54 14.49
C SER A 488 -6.62 14.05 15.52
N SER A 489 -7.05 13.10 16.36
CA SER A 489 -6.15 12.30 17.19
C SER A 489 -5.81 11.01 16.48
N ILE A 490 -4.52 10.67 16.38
CA ILE A 490 -4.05 9.57 15.52
C ILE A 490 -3.28 8.54 16.35
N GLN A 491 -3.66 7.27 16.23
CA GLN A 491 -2.86 6.12 16.65
C GLN A 491 -2.40 5.33 15.43
N ILE A 492 -1.12 4.99 15.37
CA ILE A 492 -0.54 4.20 14.28
C ILE A 492 -0.10 2.85 14.83
N ILE A 493 -0.53 1.76 14.20
CA ILE A 493 -0.06 0.41 14.49
C ILE A 493 0.44 -0.17 13.17
N LEU A 494 1.73 -0.48 13.09
CA LEU A 494 2.37 -0.93 11.87
C LEU A 494 3.13 -2.23 12.05
N THR A 495 3.26 -3.00 10.98
CA THR A 495 4.22 -4.10 10.87
C THR A 495 5.41 -3.64 10.04
N THR A 496 6.61 -4.12 10.37
CA THR A 496 7.80 -3.79 9.58
C THR A 496 8.89 -4.86 9.72
N HIS A 497 9.71 -4.97 8.68
CA HIS A 497 10.97 -5.71 8.67
C HIS A 497 12.20 -4.79 8.70
N SER A 498 11.99 -3.48 8.80
CA SER A 498 13.06 -2.49 8.71
C SER A 498 13.65 -2.15 10.09
N PRO A 499 14.97 -2.34 10.29
CA PRO A 499 15.65 -1.86 11.49
C PRO A 499 15.62 -0.34 11.62
N PHE A 500 15.43 0.40 10.52
CA PHE A 500 15.37 1.85 10.56
C PHE A 500 14.10 2.34 11.27
N ILE A 501 12.93 1.76 10.94
CA ILE A 501 11.68 2.11 11.64
C ILE A 501 11.77 1.72 13.12
N LEU A 502 12.31 0.55 13.42
CA LEU A 502 12.53 0.17 14.81
C LEU A 502 13.41 1.16 15.58
N SER A 503 14.41 1.76 14.91
CA SER A 503 15.27 2.75 15.55
C SER A 503 14.56 4.06 15.92
N ASP A 504 13.40 4.35 15.33
CA ASP A 504 12.58 5.51 15.68
C ASP A 504 11.57 5.22 16.81
N LEU A 505 11.39 3.94 17.20
CA LEU A 505 10.38 3.54 18.18
C LEU A 505 10.99 3.22 19.55
N PRO A 506 10.41 3.72 20.65
CA PRO A 506 10.68 3.24 22.00
C PRO A 506 10.38 1.75 22.16
N SER A 507 11.14 1.05 23.01
CA SER A 507 11.01 -0.40 23.16
C SER A 507 9.66 -0.86 23.72
N ASN A 508 9.00 -0.03 24.54
CA ASN A 508 7.64 -0.26 25.05
C ASN A 508 6.54 -0.05 23.98
N ASN A 509 6.92 0.52 22.83
CA ASN A 509 6.08 0.71 21.64
C ASN A 509 6.44 -0.30 20.53
N VAL A 510 7.24 -1.32 20.84
CA VAL A 510 7.60 -2.40 19.90
C VAL A 510 7.13 -3.75 20.45
N ILE A 511 6.38 -4.47 19.63
CA ILE A 511 5.90 -5.82 19.92
C ILE A 511 6.76 -6.81 19.14
N PHE A 512 7.61 -7.55 19.85
CA PHE A 512 8.40 -8.64 19.27
C PHE A 512 7.65 -9.95 19.30
N LEU A 513 7.41 -10.54 18.13
CA LEU A 513 6.78 -11.84 17.94
C LEU A 513 7.84 -12.89 17.60
N LYS A 514 7.75 -14.03 18.28
CA LYS A 514 8.53 -15.22 17.93
C LYS A 514 7.68 -16.47 18.01
N ARG A 515 7.94 -17.36 17.07
CA ARG A 515 7.34 -18.68 17.05
C ARG A 515 8.18 -19.65 17.89
N ASN A 516 7.54 -20.35 18.81
CA ASN A 516 8.20 -21.38 19.60
C ASN A 516 8.32 -22.71 18.80
N GLN A 517 8.94 -23.72 19.41
CA GLN A 517 9.12 -25.05 18.80
C GLN A 517 7.78 -25.74 18.50
N ASP A 518 6.73 -25.42 19.28
CA ASP A 518 5.38 -25.95 19.12
C ASP A 518 4.55 -25.15 18.11
N ASN A 519 5.19 -24.31 17.29
CA ASN A 519 4.55 -23.50 16.26
C ASN A 519 3.57 -22.42 16.76
N VAL A 520 3.55 -22.14 18.06
CA VAL A 520 2.75 -21.09 18.71
C VAL A 520 3.54 -19.79 18.77
N THR A 521 2.88 -18.68 18.41
CA THR A 521 3.45 -17.33 18.52
C THR A 521 3.34 -16.81 19.94
N SER A 522 4.40 -16.18 20.43
CA SER A 522 4.44 -15.48 21.72
C SER A 522 5.13 -14.12 21.60
N THR A 523 4.81 -13.22 22.52
CA THR A 523 5.53 -11.94 22.66
C THR A 523 6.79 -12.11 23.48
N ILE A 524 7.90 -11.53 23.00
CA ILE A 524 9.16 -11.53 23.74
C ILE A 524 9.32 -10.21 24.49
N LYS A 525 9.41 -10.32 25.80
CA LYS A 525 9.69 -9.20 26.71
C LYS A 525 11.17 -9.02 27.05
N ASN A 526 12.08 -9.91 26.63
CA ASN A 526 13.53 -9.79 26.85
C ASN A 526 14.29 -10.40 25.65
N LEU A 527 14.76 -9.57 24.71
CA LEU A 527 15.73 -9.99 23.70
C LEU A 527 17.09 -10.13 24.39
N GLU A 528 17.80 -11.23 24.15
CA GLU A 528 19.14 -11.46 24.71
C GLU A 528 20.09 -10.30 24.29
N GLY A 529 20.48 -9.44 25.23
CA GLY A 529 21.59 -8.50 25.05
C GLY A 529 21.29 -7.01 25.17
N ASN A 530 20.13 -6.51 24.71
CA ASN A 530 19.59 -5.18 25.02
C ASN A 530 18.26 -4.95 24.29
N GLN A 531 17.26 -4.38 24.94
CA GLN A 531 15.92 -4.19 24.34
C GLN A 531 15.65 -2.78 23.85
N LEU A 532 16.56 -1.84 24.12
CA LEU A 532 16.38 -0.46 23.73
C LEU A 532 16.46 -0.36 22.21
N THR A 533 15.33 -0.01 21.59
CA THR A 533 15.21 0.14 20.14
C THR A 533 15.44 1.58 19.69
N PHE A 534 14.96 2.54 20.47
CA PHE A 534 15.06 3.96 20.14
C PHE A 534 16.52 4.42 20.00
N ALA A 535 16.85 5.03 18.86
CA ALA A 535 18.18 5.46 18.43
C ALA A 535 19.26 4.34 18.48
N ALA A 536 18.87 3.07 18.46
CA ALA A 536 19.80 1.95 18.54
C ALA A 536 20.61 1.75 17.26
N ASN A 537 21.78 1.13 17.40
CA ASN A 537 22.59 0.75 16.25
C ASN A 537 21.86 -0.31 15.40
N ILE A 538 21.73 -0.04 14.10
CA ILE A 538 21.04 -0.93 13.15
C ILE A 538 21.59 -2.36 13.14
N HIS A 539 22.89 -2.56 13.36
CA HIS A 539 23.50 -3.89 13.42
C HIS A 539 22.98 -4.69 14.61
N ASN A 540 22.79 -4.04 15.77
CA ASN A 540 22.25 -4.68 16.97
C ASN A 540 20.77 -5.01 16.79
N LEU A 541 20.00 -4.12 16.15
CA LEU A 541 18.60 -4.40 15.82
C LEU A 541 18.48 -5.56 14.84
N LEU A 542 19.34 -5.62 13.84
CA LEU A 542 19.40 -6.71 12.87
C LEU A 542 19.72 -8.07 13.52
N THR A 543 20.68 -8.13 14.42
CA THR A 543 21.02 -9.40 15.11
C THR A 543 19.96 -9.79 16.15
N ASN A 544 19.48 -8.85 16.95
CA ASN A 544 18.68 -9.16 18.14
C ASN A 544 17.17 -9.09 17.87
N SER A 545 16.72 -8.08 17.12
CA SER A 545 15.29 -7.77 16.93
C SER A 545 14.66 -8.51 15.74
N PHE A 546 15.46 -8.88 14.73
CA PHE A 546 15.01 -9.64 13.55
C PHE A 546 15.41 -11.11 13.58
N PHE A 547 15.93 -11.59 14.71
CA PHE A 547 16.23 -13.01 14.95
C PHE A 547 17.17 -13.63 13.90
N MET A 548 18.22 -12.91 13.50
CA MET A 548 19.19 -13.47 12.56
C MET A 548 20.16 -14.45 13.26
N HIS A 549 19.91 -15.75 13.09
CA HIS A 549 20.60 -16.83 13.81
C HIS A 549 22.05 -17.15 13.36
N ASP A 550 22.64 -16.39 12.43
CA ASP A 550 23.92 -16.78 11.78
C ASP A 550 24.94 -15.64 11.59
N GLY A 551 24.69 -14.50 12.24
CA GLY A 551 25.46 -13.26 12.07
C GLY A 551 24.99 -12.43 10.87
N LEU A 552 25.67 -11.32 10.59
CA LEU A 552 25.30 -10.35 9.55
C LEU A 552 25.92 -10.65 8.17
N VAL A 553 26.74 -11.69 8.07
CA VAL A 553 27.47 -12.04 6.85
C VAL A 553 26.65 -13.06 6.05
N GLY A 554 26.47 -12.79 4.75
CA GLY A 554 25.75 -13.70 3.86
C GLY A 554 26.35 -15.10 3.83
N LYS A 555 25.47 -16.13 3.81
CA LYS A 555 25.87 -17.55 3.90
C LYS A 555 26.84 -17.99 2.81
N PHE A 556 26.71 -17.46 1.58
CA PHE A 556 27.65 -17.72 0.49
C PHE A 556 29.06 -17.18 0.79
N ALA A 557 29.16 -15.95 1.30
CA ALA A 557 30.42 -15.34 1.68
C ALA A 557 31.06 -16.09 2.86
N LYS A 558 30.27 -16.44 3.89
CA LYS A 558 30.68 -17.27 5.02
C LYS A 558 31.27 -18.61 4.55
N ASN A 559 30.56 -19.31 3.65
CA ASN A 559 31.04 -20.58 3.09
C ASN A 559 32.31 -20.40 2.24
N LYS A 560 32.42 -19.31 1.46
CA LYS A 560 33.63 -19.02 0.69
C LYS A 560 34.84 -18.75 1.58
N ILE A 561 34.65 -18.01 2.67
CA ILE A 561 35.69 -17.75 3.66
C ILE A 561 36.09 -19.05 4.34
N ASN A 562 35.13 -19.87 4.79
CA ASN A 562 35.43 -21.15 5.43
C ASN A 562 36.19 -22.10 4.49
N ASN A 563 35.73 -22.25 3.24
CA ASN A 563 36.43 -23.09 2.26
C ASN A 563 37.84 -22.57 1.96
N LEU A 564 38.06 -21.25 2.01
CA LEU A 564 39.39 -20.66 1.84
C LEU A 564 40.29 -20.94 3.04
N ILE A 565 39.74 -20.90 4.26
CA ILE A 565 40.44 -21.28 5.49
C ILE A 565 40.87 -22.74 5.39
N ASP A 566 39.93 -23.64 5.08
CA ASP A 566 40.19 -25.07 4.93
C ASP A 566 41.23 -25.32 3.82
N GLU A 567 41.13 -24.60 2.70
CA GLU A 567 42.11 -24.69 1.62
C GLU A 567 43.53 -24.29 2.07
N ILE A 568 43.68 -23.20 2.82
CA ILE A 568 45.00 -22.73 3.31
C ILE A 568 45.56 -23.66 4.40
N LEU A 569 44.70 -24.13 5.31
CA LEU A 569 45.11 -24.94 6.45
C LEU A 569 45.40 -26.39 6.06
N ASP A 570 44.50 -27.02 5.30
CA ASP A 570 44.52 -28.46 5.05
C ASP A 570 45.31 -28.85 3.79
N SER A 571 45.50 -27.92 2.84
CA SER A 571 46.29 -28.24 1.63
C SER A 571 47.80 -28.26 1.92
N PRO A 572 48.56 -29.11 1.18
CA PRO A 572 50.02 -29.07 1.20
C PRO A 572 50.56 -27.70 0.77
N CYS A 573 51.68 -27.28 1.37
CA CYS A 573 52.26 -25.95 1.13
C CYS A 573 52.56 -25.65 -0.34
N GLU A 574 53.05 -26.63 -1.12
CA GLU A 574 53.28 -26.47 -2.56
C GLU A 574 52.02 -26.11 -3.34
N LYS A 575 50.87 -26.67 -2.95
CA LYS A 575 49.59 -26.40 -3.62
C LYS A 575 49.11 -24.99 -3.30
N VAL A 576 49.21 -24.59 -2.03
CA VAL A 576 48.88 -23.22 -1.57
C VAL A 576 49.77 -22.19 -2.27
N ARG A 577 51.05 -22.50 -2.49
CA ARG A 577 52.00 -21.64 -3.21
C ARG A 577 51.68 -21.53 -4.70
N LYS A 578 51.32 -22.63 -5.37
CA LYS A 578 50.90 -22.60 -6.78
C LYS A 578 49.65 -21.73 -6.99
N ASP A 579 48.74 -21.77 -6.02
CA ASP A 579 47.51 -20.99 -6.05
C ASP A 579 47.62 -19.63 -5.34
N SER A 580 48.83 -19.16 -5.01
CA SER A 580 49.05 -17.98 -4.18
C SER A 580 48.36 -16.73 -4.71
N ASP A 581 48.42 -16.52 -6.02
CA ASP A 581 47.81 -15.34 -6.67
C ASP A 581 46.28 -15.39 -6.58
N ARG A 582 45.70 -16.57 -6.71
CA ARG A 582 44.25 -16.77 -6.57
C ARG A 582 43.82 -16.55 -5.14
N ILE A 583 44.51 -17.17 -4.18
CA ILE A 583 44.21 -17.05 -2.75
C ILE A 583 44.33 -15.59 -2.30
N ARG A 584 45.42 -14.91 -2.69
CA ARG A 584 45.63 -13.49 -2.37
C ARG A 584 44.51 -12.60 -2.93
N LYS A 585 44.11 -12.80 -4.19
CA LYS A 585 42.97 -12.09 -4.79
C LYS A 585 41.67 -12.34 -4.01
N GLN A 586 41.43 -13.57 -3.56
CA GLN A 586 40.25 -13.91 -2.76
C GLN A 586 40.27 -13.27 -1.37
N ILE A 587 41.45 -13.14 -0.73
CA ILE A 587 41.59 -12.43 0.54
C ILE A 587 41.42 -10.92 0.34
N GLU A 588 41.92 -10.37 -0.78
CA GLU A 588 41.88 -8.94 -1.06
C GLU A 588 40.46 -8.38 -1.23
N ILE A 589 39.53 -9.17 -1.79
CA ILE A 589 38.12 -8.78 -1.96
C ILE A 589 37.29 -8.81 -0.68
N ILE A 590 37.82 -9.34 0.43
CA ILE A 590 37.09 -9.41 1.71
C ILE A 590 36.97 -8.00 2.29
N GLY A 591 35.73 -7.53 2.46
CA GLY A 591 35.45 -6.20 2.99
C GLY A 591 35.64 -6.07 4.50
N GLU A 592 35.49 -7.15 5.26
CA GLU A 592 35.60 -7.13 6.72
C GLU A 592 37.08 -7.10 7.16
N PRO A 593 37.59 -5.99 7.73
CA PRO A 593 39.03 -5.80 7.93
C PRO A 593 39.65 -6.82 8.88
N ILE A 594 38.90 -7.24 9.91
CA ILE A 594 39.40 -8.19 10.92
C ILE A 594 39.59 -9.57 10.29
N VAL A 595 38.58 -10.06 9.56
CA VAL A 595 38.64 -11.35 8.86
C VAL A 595 39.75 -11.35 7.82
N LYS A 596 39.86 -10.26 7.03
CA LYS A 596 40.91 -10.11 6.02
C LYS A 596 42.32 -10.17 6.63
N ARG A 597 42.58 -9.42 7.70
CA ARG A 597 43.89 -9.42 8.39
C ARG A 597 44.24 -10.82 8.90
N LYS A 598 43.28 -11.52 9.51
CA LYS A 598 43.54 -12.87 10.06
C LYS A 598 43.85 -13.88 8.95
N LEU A 599 43.18 -13.80 7.80
CA LEU A 599 43.47 -14.66 6.66
C LEU A 599 44.83 -14.37 6.02
N ILE A 600 45.24 -13.10 5.93
CA ILE A 600 46.58 -12.74 5.47
C ILE A 600 47.64 -13.35 6.40
N GLU A 601 47.46 -13.21 7.71
CA GLU A 601 48.37 -13.75 8.72
C GLU A 601 48.51 -15.28 8.56
N ILE A 602 47.39 -16.01 8.52
CA ILE A 602 47.38 -17.48 8.35
C ILE A 602 48.05 -17.89 7.03
N PHE A 603 47.78 -17.16 5.94
CA PHE A 603 48.36 -17.44 4.63
C PHE A 603 49.87 -17.18 4.58
N GLU A 604 50.33 -16.05 5.13
CA GLU A 604 51.75 -15.71 5.19
C GLU A 604 52.52 -16.69 6.08
N ASP A 605 51.96 -17.08 7.21
CA ASP A 605 52.61 -18.04 8.11
C ASP A 605 52.74 -19.42 7.46
N LYS A 606 51.72 -19.86 6.72
CA LYS A 606 51.79 -21.10 5.93
C LYS A 606 52.88 -21.04 4.86
N ILE A 607 53.02 -19.90 4.17
CA ILE A 607 54.09 -19.69 3.18
C ILE A 607 55.48 -19.62 3.83
N LYS A 608 55.62 -18.95 4.98
CA LYS A 608 56.90 -18.88 5.71
C LYS A 608 57.36 -20.26 6.18
N LEU A 609 56.45 -21.08 6.70
CA LEU A 609 56.73 -22.47 7.09
C LEU A 609 57.21 -23.32 5.91
N ASP A 610 56.63 -23.12 4.73
CA ASP A 610 57.10 -23.78 3.50
C ASP A 610 58.54 -23.38 3.13
N VAL A 611 58.85 -22.08 3.19
CA VAL A 611 60.20 -21.58 2.87
C VAL A 611 61.25 -22.11 3.83
N LEU A 612 60.92 -22.22 5.13
CA LEU A 612 61.81 -22.82 6.13
C LEU A 612 62.06 -24.30 5.84
N ASN A 613 61.01 -25.09 5.56
CA ASN A 613 61.15 -26.50 5.18
C ASN A 613 61.99 -26.70 3.91
N ILE A 614 61.84 -25.82 2.91
CA ILE A 614 62.63 -25.87 1.68
C ILE A 614 64.11 -25.58 1.98
N ASN A 615 64.41 -24.60 2.83
CA ASN A 615 65.79 -24.27 3.19
C ASN A 615 66.48 -25.40 3.96
N GLU A 616 65.79 -26.02 4.92
CA GLU A 616 66.31 -27.21 5.62
C GLU A 616 66.61 -28.35 4.63
N ARG A 617 65.71 -28.57 3.65
CA ARG A 617 65.92 -29.59 2.62
C ARG A 617 67.10 -29.26 1.68
N ILE A 618 67.32 -27.98 1.39
CA ILE A 618 68.49 -27.53 0.61
C ILE A 618 69.77 -27.77 1.39
N GLU A 619 69.81 -27.49 2.70
CA GLU A 619 70.97 -27.77 3.56
C GLU A 619 71.29 -29.27 3.61
N GLU A 620 70.28 -30.13 3.81
CA GLU A 620 70.45 -31.59 3.77
C GLU A 620 71.05 -32.07 2.44
N LEU A 621 70.52 -31.58 1.31
CA LEU A 621 70.98 -31.96 -0.02
C LEU A 621 72.40 -31.44 -0.30
N GLN A 622 72.73 -30.23 0.17
CA GLN A 622 74.10 -29.71 0.08
C GLN A 622 75.08 -30.55 0.90
N GLN A 623 74.68 -31.00 2.07
CA GLN A 623 75.49 -31.90 2.89
C GLN A 623 75.73 -33.24 2.18
N GLN A 624 74.69 -33.86 1.62
CA GLN A 624 74.82 -35.08 0.81
C GLN A 624 75.72 -34.88 -0.42
N ILE A 625 75.62 -33.75 -1.11
CA ILE A 625 76.50 -33.42 -2.24
C ILE A 625 77.95 -33.27 -1.78
N ASN A 626 78.21 -32.65 -0.63
CA ASN A 626 79.56 -32.50 -0.09
C ASN A 626 80.16 -33.84 0.32
N ASP A 627 79.37 -34.72 0.95
CA ASP A 627 79.80 -36.07 1.32
C ASP A 627 80.16 -36.91 0.09
N LEU A 628 79.35 -36.83 -0.98
CA LEU A 628 79.63 -37.50 -2.25
C LEU A 628 80.88 -36.94 -2.96
N LYS A 629 81.12 -35.62 -2.87
CA LYS A 629 82.34 -34.99 -3.41
C LYS A 629 83.59 -35.38 -2.62
N ALA A 630 83.48 -35.54 -1.30
CA ALA A 630 84.57 -36.04 -0.48
C ALA A 630 84.95 -37.47 -0.87
N GLN A 631 83.96 -38.34 -1.13
CA GLN A 631 84.19 -39.70 -1.63
C GLN A 631 84.86 -39.74 -3.01
N GLN A 632 84.56 -38.79 -3.90
CA GLN A 632 85.25 -38.67 -5.20
C GLN A 632 86.71 -38.18 -5.09
N HIS A 633 87.07 -37.47 -4.02
CA HIS A 633 88.43 -36.99 -3.81
C HIS A 633 89.34 -38.02 -3.13
N ASP A 634 88.79 -39.01 -2.42
CA ASP A 634 89.54 -40.12 -1.82
C ASP A 634 89.88 -41.25 -2.83
N GLU A 635 89.33 -41.21 -4.05
CA GLU A 635 89.60 -42.20 -5.12
C GLU A 635 90.64 -41.75 -6.18
N ASN A 636 91.28 -40.58 -6.02
CA ASN A 636 92.42 -40.12 -6.85
C ASN A 636 93.69 -39.97 -6.01
#